data_AF-A0AAW0F0Q8-F1
#
_entry.id   AF-A0AAW0F0Q8-F1
#
_cell.length_a   1.000
_cell.length_b   1.000
_cell.length_c   1.000
_cell.angle_alpha   90.00
_cell.angle_beta   90.00
_cell.angle_gamma   90.00
#
_symmetry.space_group_name_H-M   'P 1'
#
loop_
_entity.id
_entity.type
_entity.pdbx_description
1 polymer ?
#
loop_
_entity_poly.entity_id
_entity_poly.type
_entity_poly.pdbx_seq_one_letter_code
_entity_poly.pdbx_strand_id
1 'polypeptide(L)'
;MAESDVDVILHNYFATIAEKDSDALKLFEDNKRMRSLVERALAAREELEARQRSSQLLLDALHTELREKQLLIDAQDAESAVWRSGIAELRGLLDRPSELDHNLADVVDDVRRMSAELHSLRQGMKYAQWCCNEWEAHALESLALSENRERRVLEAAAARVLPALRTAAAEVRSICRLAAEQGAAAESAVAQCESWRAAVQLDREQEVLRQAQTLHRAEAEAVHHARRADAALQSAESAAQELAAKRRGDRLAELRGALELECQAGRVEVLSHRCAAAEVNWRGAVWEVRRVTHQWQAAVRERDGIAQTRELELVEREQLRVRVAKLSKKVEHLREQQSELEEAQQRCTAQQQEMQALRDRYATTVEKERHLRLQLSGATEAAAVKLARAEESRHAAERRAAVLEERLHAAHDESATAQKEAAALRRQLEQHHTTAAVLQATQQQLRDTEKHAFNFHEALASLKGEHAAQLQAERDRHAAEMAALVEAHNEALERHATLARSRADEAEARAQQAQETATREKEALQGELQAWTVEVDALKLEAARSHQRAEAEKVAREVLEQQSRSEVSVVRSMVERSVDDARRGPLVAELRTQLGSLQQRNGLLEEACRRGASVIAQLREALHRAQMSSRRTLQPGDDS
;
A
#
# COMPACT_ATOMS: atom_id res chain seq x y z
N MET A 1 4.37 -101.00 -150.03
CA MET A 1 5.76 -100.63 -149.65
C MET A 1 5.86 -99.27 -148.96
N ALA A 2 4.77 -98.48 -148.83
CA ALA A 2 4.81 -97.17 -148.15
C ALA A 2 4.36 -97.19 -146.68
N GLU A 3 3.75 -98.28 -146.20
CA GLU A 3 3.26 -98.39 -144.81
C GLU A 3 4.34 -98.85 -143.82
N SER A 4 5.37 -99.58 -144.29
CA SER A 4 6.44 -100.11 -143.44
C SER A 4 7.48 -99.06 -143.01
N ASP A 5 7.74 -98.04 -143.83
CA ASP A 5 8.75 -97.02 -143.50
C ASP A 5 8.20 -95.95 -142.55
N VAL A 6 6.90 -95.69 -142.61
CA VAL A 6 6.21 -94.76 -141.70
C VAL A 6 6.15 -95.35 -140.30
N ASP A 7 5.89 -96.66 -140.16
CA ASP A 7 5.86 -97.33 -138.86
C ASP A 7 7.25 -97.38 -138.20
N VAL A 8 8.32 -97.58 -138.96
CA VAL A 8 9.70 -97.56 -138.44
C VAL A 8 10.13 -96.15 -138.00
N ILE A 9 9.77 -95.13 -138.79
CA ILE A 9 10.05 -93.73 -138.43
C ILE A 9 9.26 -93.35 -137.18
N LEU A 10 7.97 -93.68 -137.09
CA LEU A 10 7.15 -93.43 -135.90
C LEU A 10 7.69 -94.17 -134.69
N HIS A 11 8.09 -95.44 -134.84
CA HIS A 11 8.70 -96.20 -133.74
C HIS A 11 10.00 -95.56 -133.23
N ASN A 12 10.88 -95.13 -134.13
CA ASN A 12 12.10 -94.41 -133.75
C ASN A 12 11.78 -93.06 -133.09
N TYR A 13 10.82 -92.30 -133.61
CA TYR A 13 10.37 -91.05 -132.99
C TYR A 13 9.84 -91.29 -131.57
N PHE A 14 8.98 -92.29 -131.36
CA PHE A 14 8.48 -92.64 -130.03
C PHE A 14 9.56 -93.17 -129.09
N ALA A 15 10.55 -93.93 -129.60
CA ALA A 15 11.70 -94.36 -128.82
C ALA A 15 12.58 -93.18 -128.40
N THR A 16 12.84 -92.23 -129.31
CA THR A 16 13.60 -91.01 -128.98
C THR A 16 12.84 -90.10 -128.02
N ILE A 17 11.51 -90.04 -128.13
CA ILE A 17 10.64 -89.32 -127.17
C ILE A 17 10.73 -90.00 -125.80
N ALA A 18 10.60 -91.33 -125.72
CA ALA A 18 10.71 -92.08 -124.47
C ALA A 18 12.09 -91.95 -123.81
N GLU A 19 13.17 -91.93 -124.59
CA GLU A 19 14.53 -91.70 -124.08
C GLU A 19 14.69 -90.27 -123.55
N LYS A 20 14.20 -89.26 -124.28
CA LYS A 20 14.19 -87.87 -123.82
C LYS A 20 13.31 -87.66 -122.59
N ASP A 21 12.18 -88.35 -122.50
CA ASP A 21 11.30 -88.33 -121.33
C ASP A 21 11.98 -88.99 -120.12
N SER A 22 12.68 -90.10 -120.32
CA SER A 22 13.52 -90.73 -119.28
C SER A 22 14.63 -89.78 -118.80
N ASP A 23 15.31 -89.09 -119.73
CA ASP A 23 16.37 -88.15 -119.37
C ASP A 23 15.80 -86.87 -118.70
N ALA A 24 14.63 -86.41 -119.13
CA ALA A 24 13.91 -85.33 -118.46
C ALA A 24 13.49 -85.72 -117.02
N LEU A 25 13.05 -86.97 -116.81
CA LEU A 25 12.74 -87.50 -115.49
C LEU A 25 13.99 -87.63 -114.61
N LYS A 26 15.11 -88.12 -115.14
CA LYS A 26 16.39 -88.16 -114.41
C LYS A 26 16.86 -86.76 -114.02
N LEU A 27 16.79 -85.80 -114.95
CA LEU A 27 17.13 -84.40 -114.65
C LEU A 27 16.18 -83.79 -113.62
N PHE A 28 14.88 -84.14 -113.64
CA PHE A 28 13.93 -83.71 -112.61
C PHE A 28 14.25 -84.33 -111.24
N GLU A 29 14.58 -85.62 -111.20
CA GLU A 29 15.02 -86.30 -109.97
C GLU A 29 16.33 -85.73 -109.43
N ASP A 30 17.30 -85.46 -110.30
CA ASP A 30 18.57 -84.84 -109.92
C ASP A 30 18.37 -83.38 -109.45
N ASN A 31 17.51 -82.61 -110.11
CA ASN A 31 17.15 -81.27 -109.64
C ASN A 31 16.43 -81.33 -108.28
N LYS A 32 15.54 -82.30 -108.07
CA LYS A 32 14.88 -82.55 -106.79
C LYS A 32 15.90 -82.95 -105.70
N ARG A 33 16.87 -83.81 -106.04
CA ARG A 33 17.97 -84.18 -105.13
C ARG A 33 18.84 -82.97 -104.79
N MET A 34 19.26 -82.19 -105.78
CA MET A 34 20.05 -80.98 -105.56
C MET A 34 19.31 -79.95 -104.71
N ARG A 35 18.01 -79.71 -104.97
CA ARG A 35 17.18 -78.84 -104.12
C ARG A 35 17.15 -79.33 -102.68
N SER A 36 16.92 -80.63 -102.47
CA SER A 36 16.93 -81.21 -101.12
C SER A 36 18.29 -81.11 -100.41
N LEU A 37 19.40 -81.12 -101.16
CA LEU A 37 20.75 -80.96 -100.61
C LEU A 37 21.03 -79.51 -100.25
N VAL A 38 20.62 -78.56 -101.11
CA VAL A 38 20.72 -77.13 -100.85
C VAL A 38 19.86 -76.72 -99.66
N GLU A 39 18.61 -77.19 -99.58
CA GLU A 39 17.72 -76.95 -98.44
C GLU A 39 18.33 -77.50 -97.14
N ARG A 40 18.90 -78.70 -97.16
CA ARG A 40 19.61 -79.27 -95.99
C ARG A 40 20.86 -78.48 -95.61
N ALA A 41 21.64 -78.02 -96.59
CA ALA A 41 22.83 -77.22 -96.33
C ALA A 41 22.49 -75.83 -95.78
N LEU A 42 21.42 -75.20 -96.27
CA LEU A 42 20.90 -73.94 -95.75
C LEU A 42 20.36 -74.11 -94.34
N ALA A 43 19.56 -75.15 -94.07
CA ALA A 43 19.08 -75.45 -92.72
C ALA A 43 20.23 -75.70 -91.73
N ALA A 44 21.26 -76.46 -92.13
CA ALA A 44 22.45 -76.68 -91.30
C ALA A 44 23.23 -75.38 -91.04
N ARG A 45 23.31 -74.48 -92.03
CA ARG A 45 23.94 -73.17 -91.87
C ARG A 45 23.13 -72.26 -90.95
N GLU A 46 21.82 -72.21 -91.09
CA GLU A 46 20.93 -71.46 -90.19
C GLU A 46 21.04 -71.97 -88.75
N GLU A 47 21.14 -73.30 -88.56
CA GLU A 47 21.36 -73.89 -87.25
C GLU A 47 22.72 -73.50 -86.66
N LEU A 48 23.79 -73.48 -87.47
CA LEU A 48 25.11 -73.02 -87.02
C LEU A 48 25.10 -71.52 -86.68
N GLU A 49 24.46 -70.68 -87.49
CA GLU A 49 24.32 -69.24 -87.21
C GLU A 49 23.47 -68.99 -85.94
N ALA A 50 22.41 -69.77 -85.73
CA ALA A 50 21.61 -69.70 -84.51
C ALA A 50 22.42 -70.11 -83.27
N ARG A 51 23.20 -71.20 -83.37
CA ARG A 51 24.13 -71.62 -82.30
C ARG A 51 25.17 -70.55 -82.02
N GLN A 52 25.77 -69.95 -83.05
CA GLN A 52 26.74 -68.86 -82.91
C GLN A 52 26.12 -67.65 -82.20
N ARG A 53 24.93 -67.19 -82.62
CA ARG A 53 24.21 -66.08 -81.96
C ARG A 53 23.89 -66.41 -80.50
N SER A 54 23.43 -67.63 -80.21
CA SER A 54 23.17 -68.06 -78.82
C SER A 54 24.43 -68.07 -77.96
N SER A 55 25.57 -68.50 -78.51
CA SER A 55 26.85 -68.49 -77.81
C SER A 55 27.37 -67.08 -77.56
N GLN A 56 27.18 -66.16 -78.52
CA GLN A 56 27.53 -64.74 -78.35
C GLN A 56 26.68 -64.09 -77.27
N LEU A 57 25.35 -64.32 -77.28
CA LEU A 57 24.46 -63.82 -76.23
C LEU A 57 24.84 -64.37 -74.85
N LEU A 58 25.24 -65.64 -74.75
CA LEU A 58 25.70 -66.23 -73.50
C LEU A 58 27.05 -65.63 -73.05
N LEU A 59 27.98 -65.40 -73.96
CA LEU A 59 29.26 -64.75 -73.64
C LEU A 59 29.06 -63.30 -73.17
N ASP A 60 28.16 -62.56 -73.82
CA ASP A 60 27.80 -61.20 -73.43
C ASP A 60 27.13 -61.19 -72.05
N ALA A 61 26.19 -62.11 -71.81
CA ALA A 61 25.54 -62.26 -70.51
C ALA A 61 26.55 -62.60 -69.39
N LEU A 62 27.47 -63.53 -69.64
CA LEU A 62 28.54 -63.85 -68.68
C LEU A 62 29.49 -62.67 -68.46
N HIS A 63 29.80 -61.89 -69.50
CA HIS A 63 30.61 -60.68 -69.35
C HIS A 63 29.89 -59.61 -68.53
N THR A 64 28.58 -59.43 -68.73
CA THR A 64 27.79 -58.50 -67.92
C THR A 64 27.72 -58.95 -66.47
N GLU A 65 27.45 -60.24 -66.21
CA GLU A 65 27.46 -60.79 -64.85
C GLU A 65 28.82 -60.61 -64.18
N LEU A 66 29.92 -60.87 -64.89
CA LEU A 66 31.27 -60.70 -64.35
C LEU A 66 31.56 -59.24 -64.00
N ARG A 67 31.12 -58.29 -64.83
CA ARG A 67 31.23 -56.85 -64.51
C ARG A 67 30.39 -56.45 -63.31
N GLU A 68 29.14 -56.93 -63.22
CA GLU A 68 28.27 -56.66 -62.07
C GLU A 68 28.85 -57.23 -60.77
N LYS A 69 29.40 -58.45 -60.81
CA LYS A 69 30.09 -59.05 -59.66
C LYS A 69 31.32 -58.26 -59.27
N GLN A 70 32.11 -57.78 -60.24
CA GLN A 70 33.27 -56.94 -59.95
C GLN A 70 32.86 -55.63 -59.26
N LEU A 71 31.82 -54.96 -59.77
CA LEU A 71 31.31 -53.72 -59.15
C LEU A 71 30.78 -53.96 -57.72
N LEU A 72 30.15 -55.10 -57.46
CA LEU A 72 29.72 -55.46 -56.11
C LEU A 72 30.90 -55.71 -55.16
N ILE A 73 31.96 -56.35 -55.64
CA ILE A 73 33.20 -56.54 -54.87
C ILE A 73 33.83 -55.18 -54.56
N ASP A 74 33.96 -54.31 -55.56
CA ASP A 74 34.55 -52.98 -55.38
C ASP A 74 33.73 -52.13 -54.38
N ALA A 75 32.40 -52.20 -54.44
CA ALA A 75 31.52 -51.53 -53.48
C ALA A 75 31.66 -52.09 -52.06
N GLN A 76 31.72 -53.42 -51.92
CA GLN A 76 31.93 -54.08 -50.64
C GLN A 76 33.31 -53.75 -50.04
N ASP A 77 34.36 -53.66 -50.86
CA ASP A 77 35.70 -53.28 -50.43
C ASP A 77 35.75 -51.82 -49.99
N ALA A 78 35.03 -50.92 -50.67
CA ALA A 78 34.90 -49.52 -50.26
C ALA A 78 34.18 -49.38 -48.90
N GLU A 79 33.04 -50.07 -48.72
CA GLU A 79 32.35 -50.10 -47.42
C GLU A 79 33.23 -50.70 -46.33
N SER A 80 33.89 -51.82 -46.63
CA SER A 80 34.81 -52.48 -45.70
C SER A 80 35.98 -51.58 -45.32
N ALA A 81 36.49 -50.75 -46.22
CA ALA A 81 37.54 -49.79 -45.93
C ALA A 81 37.07 -48.72 -44.93
N VAL A 82 35.85 -48.20 -45.07
CA VAL A 82 35.24 -47.26 -44.10
C VAL A 82 35.10 -47.92 -42.74
N TRP A 83 34.60 -49.16 -42.68
CA TRP A 83 34.50 -49.91 -41.43
C TRP A 83 35.87 -50.13 -40.78
N ARG A 84 36.88 -50.54 -41.55
CA ARG A 84 38.26 -50.72 -41.04
C ARG A 84 38.83 -49.40 -40.51
N SER A 85 38.60 -48.28 -41.20
CA SER A 85 39.02 -46.95 -40.73
C SER A 85 38.34 -46.57 -39.42
N GLY A 86 37.02 -46.72 -39.32
CA GLY A 86 36.27 -46.41 -38.10
C GLY A 86 36.66 -47.30 -36.92
N ILE A 87 36.93 -48.59 -37.16
CA ILE A 87 37.43 -49.50 -36.13
C ILE A 87 38.86 -49.10 -35.71
N ALA A 88 39.72 -48.69 -36.64
CA ALA A 88 41.07 -48.21 -36.32
C ALA A 88 41.04 -46.93 -35.47
N GLU A 89 40.14 -46.00 -35.77
CA GLU A 89 39.91 -44.80 -34.95
C GLU A 89 39.41 -45.16 -33.54
N LEU A 90 38.42 -46.05 -33.44
CA LEU A 90 37.92 -46.54 -32.14
C LEU A 90 39.02 -47.22 -31.33
N ARG A 91 39.86 -48.02 -31.98
CA ARG A 91 41.02 -48.65 -31.35
C ARG A 91 42.04 -47.63 -30.87
N GLY A 92 42.27 -46.56 -31.62
CA GLY A 92 43.11 -45.45 -31.19
C GLY A 92 42.54 -44.72 -29.97
N LEU A 93 41.22 -44.51 -29.92
CA LEU A 93 40.55 -43.85 -28.78
C LEU A 93 40.51 -44.72 -27.52
N LEU A 94 40.52 -46.04 -27.69
CA LEU A 94 40.47 -47.02 -26.58
C LEU A 94 41.85 -47.53 -26.16
N ASP A 95 42.94 -46.96 -26.71
CA ASP A 95 44.33 -47.42 -26.50
C ASP A 95 44.52 -48.93 -26.77
N ARG A 96 43.84 -49.46 -27.80
CA ARG A 96 43.95 -50.85 -28.26
C ARG A 96 44.41 -50.94 -29.72
N PRO A 97 45.65 -50.51 -30.03
CA PRO A 97 46.11 -50.37 -31.42
C PRO A 97 46.35 -51.72 -32.12
N SER A 98 46.53 -52.82 -31.38
CA SER A 98 46.85 -54.15 -31.92
C SER A 98 45.59 -54.99 -32.13
N GLU A 99 45.35 -55.42 -33.38
CA GLU A 99 44.27 -56.37 -33.71
C GLU A 99 44.55 -57.81 -33.22
N LEU A 100 45.83 -58.12 -32.97
CA LEU A 100 46.27 -59.46 -32.54
C LEU A 100 46.03 -59.68 -31.05
N ASP A 101 46.19 -58.62 -30.26
CA ASP A 101 46.06 -58.69 -28.81
C ASP A 101 44.63 -58.40 -28.35
N HIS A 102 43.84 -57.69 -29.16
CA HIS A 102 42.47 -57.31 -28.86
C HIS A 102 41.56 -57.53 -30.05
N ASN A 103 40.61 -58.44 -29.88
CA ASN A 103 39.64 -58.77 -30.91
C ASN A 103 38.61 -57.64 -31.05
N LEU A 104 37.93 -57.58 -32.20
CA LEU A 104 36.86 -56.61 -32.44
C LEU A 104 35.75 -56.68 -31.38
N ALA A 105 35.46 -57.88 -30.87
CA ALA A 105 34.49 -58.08 -29.79
C ALA A 105 34.86 -57.28 -28.54
N ASP A 106 36.15 -57.22 -28.19
CA ASP A 106 36.62 -56.53 -27.00
C ASP A 106 36.47 -55.00 -27.14
N VAL A 107 36.74 -54.48 -28.35
CA VAL A 107 36.51 -53.06 -28.70
C VAL A 107 35.02 -52.71 -28.62
N VAL A 108 34.15 -53.57 -29.16
CA VAL A 108 32.70 -53.37 -29.11
C VAL A 108 32.19 -53.40 -27.67
N ASP A 109 32.70 -54.31 -26.84
CA ASP A 109 32.31 -54.42 -25.45
C ASP A 109 32.81 -53.23 -24.61
N ASP A 110 33.98 -52.68 -24.89
CA ASP A 110 34.43 -51.43 -24.26
C ASP A 110 33.53 -50.25 -24.66
N VAL A 111 33.18 -50.11 -25.95
CA VAL A 111 32.25 -49.06 -26.40
C VAL A 111 30.90 -49.22 -25.71
N ARG A 112 30.40 -50.46 -25.57
CA ARG A 112 29.16 -50.74 -24.82
C ARG A 112 29.28 -50.34 -23.36
N ARG A 113 30.38 -50.70 -22.68
CA ARG A 113 30.63 -50.30 -21.29
C ARG A 113 30.70 -48.79 -21.14
N MET A 114 31.48 -48.09 -21.98
CA MET A 114 31.54 -46.63 -21.98
C MET A 114 30.17 -46.00 -22.23
N SER A 115 29.36 -46.56 -23.13
CA SER A 115 28.00 -46.07 -23.38
C SER A 115 27.08 -46.26 -22.17
N ALA A 116 27.21 -47.39 -21.45
CA ALA A 116 26.46 -47.69 -20.25
C ALA A 116 26.90 -46.80 -19.07
N GLU A 117 28.20 -46.55 -18.93
CA GLU A 117 28.76 -45.62 -17.95
C GLU A 117 28.31 -44.19 -18.22
N LEU A 118 28.37 -43.72 -19.47
CA LEU A 118 27.84 -42.41 -19.86
C LEU A 118 26.34 -42.29 -19.58
N HIS A 119 25.58 -43.36 -19.81
CA HIS A 119 24.16 -43.39 -19.49
C HIS A 119 23.94 -43.29 -17.97
N SER A 120 24.68 -44.07 -17.18
CA SER A 120 24.66 -44.04 -15.71
C SER A 120 25.04 -42.65 -15.16
N LEU A 121 26.11 -42.04 -15.68
CA LEU A 121 26.55 -40.69 -15.31
C LEU A 121 25.49 -39.63 -15.64
N ARG A 122 24.84 -39.72 -16.81
CA ARG A 122 23.73 -38.82 -17.17
C ARG A 122 22.54 -38.98 -16.23
N GLN A 123 22.20 -40.21 -15.83
CA GLN A 123 21.16 -40.45 -14.85
C GLN A 123 21.55 -39.90 -13.46
N GLY A 124 22.78 -40.14 -13.01
CA GLY A 124 23.31 -39.59 -11.76
C GLY A 124 23.32 -38.07 -11.74
N MET A 125 23.70 -37.42 -12.85
CA MET A 125 23.68 -35.96 -12.98
C MET A 125 22.26 -35.40 -12.96
N LYS A 126 21.30 -36.06 -13.62
CA LYS A 126 19.88 -35.69 -13.52
C LYS A 126 19.34 -35.83 -12.11
N TYR A 127 19.72 -36.90 -11.40
CA TYR A 127 19.33 -37.11 -10.00
C TYR A 127 19.94 -36.07 -9.07
N ALA A 128 21.23 -35.74 -9.24
CA ALA A 128 21.89 -34.69 -8.47
C ALA A 128 21.25 -33.32 -8.73
N GLN A 129 20.94 -33.00 -10.00
CA GLN A 129 20.22 -31.77 -10.36
C GLN A 129 18.83 -31.73 -9.74
N TRP A 130 18.09 -32.84 -9.76
CA TRP A 130 16.80 -32.95 -9.08
C TRP A 130 16.95 -32.69 -7.58
N CYS A 131 17.93 -33.33 -6.92
CA CYS A 131 18.20 -33.08 -5.51
C CYS A 131 18.48 -31.60 -5.26
N CYS A 132 19.40 -30.97 -5.98
CA CYS A 132 19.70 -29.54 -5.81
C CYS A 132 18.45 -28.67 -5.94
N ASN A 133 17.62 -28.92 -6.96
CA ASN A 133 16.38 -28.18 -7.17
C ASN A 133 15.38 -28.38 -6.01
N GLU A 134 15.24 -29.59 -5.50
CA GLU A 134 14.35 -29.88 -4.35
C GLU A 134 14.88 -29.24 -3.06
N TRP A 135 16.19 -29.24 -2.82
CA TRP A 135 16.81 -28.56 -1.69
C TRP A 135 16.63 -27.04 -1.77
N GLU A 136 16.80 -26.45 -2.95
CA GLU A 136 16.52 -25.03 -3.19
C GLU A 136 15.03 -24.71 -2.99
N ALA A 137 14.14 -25.54 -3.52
CA ALA A 137 12.70 -25.39 -3.34
C ALA A 137 12.31 -25.47 -1.85
N HIS A 138 12.88 -26.42 -1.10
CA HIS A 138 12.64 -26.56 0.32
C HIS A 138 13.18 -25.37 1.13
N ALA A 139 14.35 -24.84 0.77
CA ALA A 139 14.90 -23.64 1.40
C ALA A 139 14.02 -22.40 1.13
N LEU A 140 13.53 -22.24 -0.10
CA LEU A 140 12.61 -21.16 -0.46
C LEU A 140 11.25 -21.31 0.22
N GLU A 141 10.71 -22.52 0.33
CA GLU A 141 9.46 -22.80 1.04
C GLU A 141 9.61 -22.51 2.55
N SER A 142 10.72 -22.93 3.16
CA SER A 142 11.04 -22.63 4.56
C SER A 142 11.15 -21.11 4.79
N LEU A 143 11.82 -20.39 3.88
CA LEU A 143 11.89 -18.93 3.92
C LEU A 143 10.50 -18.30 3.82
N ALA A 144 9.69 -18.71 2.86
CA ALA A 144 8.32 -18.20 2.68
C ALA A 144 7.42 -18.49 3.88
N LEU A 145 7.56 -19.67 4.50
CA LEU A 145 6.87 -20.02 5.74
C LEU A 145 7.33 -19.15 6.91
N SER A 146 8.63 -18.86 7.03
CA SER A 146 9.16 -17.97 8.06
C SER A 146 8.68 -16.53 7.86
N GLU A 147 8.69 -16.02 6.63
CA GLU A 147 8.20 -14.68 6.31
C GLU A 147 6.70 -14.56 6.58
N ASN A 148 5.91 -15.59 6.23
CA ASN A 148 4.49 -15.61 6.56
C ASN A 148 4.22 -15.63 8.07
N ARG A 149 5.05 -16.33 8.85
CA ARG A 149 4.94 -16.31 10.32
C ARG A 149 5.19 -14.90 10.85
N GLU A 150 6.27 -14.25 10.41
CA GLU A 150 6.59 -12.87 10.82
C GLU A 150 5.51 -11.86 10.38
N ARG A 151 5.01 -11.97 9.14
CA ARG A 151 3.89 -11.16 8.65
C ARG A 151 2.65 -11.34 9.51
N ARG A 152 2.30 -12.56 9.90
CA ARG A 152 1.15 -12.82 10.79
C ARG A 152 1.36 -12.23 12.18
N VAL A 153 2.58 -12.26 12.72
CA VAL A 153 2.91 -11.61 14.01
C VAL A 153 2.75 -10.10 13.90
N LEU A 154 3.23 -9.50 12.81
CA LEU A 154 3.07 -8.07 12.53
C LEU A 154 1.61 -7.68 12.31
N GLU A 155 0.84 -8.48 11.56
CA GLU A 155 -0.60 -8.28 11.37
C GLU A 155 -1.36 -8.39 12.69
N ALA A 156 -1.02 -9.36 13.54
CA ALA A 156 -1.61 -9.51 14.87
C ALA A 156 -1.22 -8.36 15.81
N ALA A 157 0.00 -7.84 15.70
CA ALA A 157 0.43 -6.64 16.44
C ALA A 157 -0.32 -5.40 15.94
N ALA A 158 -0.42 -5.20 14.62
CA ALA A 158 -1.17 -4.12 14.02
C ALA A 158 -2.67 -4.19 14.38
N ALA A 159 -3.27 -5.37 14.38
CA ALA A 159 -4.66 -5.60 14.78
C ALA A 159 -4.90 -5.27 16.27
N ARG A 160 -3.88 -5.39 17.13
CA ARG A 160 -3.94 -4.96 18.55
C ARG A 160 -3.76 -3.45 18.70
N VAL A 161 -2.86 -2.85 17.93
CA VAL A 161 -2.50 -1.42 18.06
C VAL A 161 -3.51 -0.50 17.35
N LEU A 162 -4.06 -0.90 16.20
CA LEU A 162 -5.01 -0.09 15.42
C LEU A 162 -6.29 0.28 16.20
N PRO A 163 -6.95 -0.61 16.95
CA PRO A 163 -8.08 -0.25 17.79
C PRO A 163 -7.72 0.76 18.87
N ALA A 164 -6.56 0.58 19.53
CA ALA A 164 -6.05 1.50 20.56
C ALA A 164 -5.75 2.90 19.97
N LEU A 165 -5.13 2.96 18.79
CA LEU A 165 -4.90 4.22 18.08
C LEU A 165 -6.23 4.87 17.62
N ARG A 166 -7.22 4.07 17.22
CA ARG A 166 -8.56 4.57 16.86
C ARG A 166 -9.31 5.12 18.07
N THR A 167 -9.20 4.49 19.24
CA THR A 167 -9.79 4.97 20.49
C THR A 167 -9.09 6.25 20.95
N ALA A 168 -7.76 6.28 20.98
CA ALA A 168 -7.00 7.50 21.28
C ALA A 168 -7.32 8.65 20.31
N ALA A 169 -7.44 8.37 19.00
CA ALA A 169 -7.84 9.38 18.02
C ALA A 169 -9.31 9.82 18.17
N ALA A 170 -10.20 8.98 18.69
CA ALA A 170 -11.57 9.36 19.03
C ALA A 170 -11.61 10.24 20.29
N GLU A 171 -10.81 9.91 21.31
CA GLU A 171 -10.64 10.71 22.53
C GLU A 171 -10.08 12.10 22.22
N VAL A 172 -9.01 12.19 21.42
CA VAL A 172 -8.45 13.48 20.97
C VAL A 172 -9.50 14.29 20.21
N ARG A 173 -10.27 13.67 19.32
CA ARG A 173 -11.37 14.37 18.62
C ARG A 173 -12.46 14.84 19.57
N SER A 174 -12.81 14.06 20.59
CA SER A 174 -13.77 14.47 21.62
C SER A 174 -13.24 15.65 22.44
N ILE A 175 -11.97 15.63 22.82
CA ILE A 175 -11.32 16.73 23.56
C ILE A 175 -11.28 18.00 22.69
N CYS A 176 -10.89 17.89 21.42
CA CYS A 176 -10.90 19.04 20.50
C CYS A 176 -12.31 19.60 20.28
N ARG A 177 -13.33 18.74 20.23
CA ARG A 177 -14.72 19.16 20.11
C ARG A 177 -15.20 19.89 21.37
N LEU A 178 -14.89 19.36 22.56
CA LEU A 178 -15.16 20.01 23.85
C LEU A 178 -14.45 21.36 23.95
N ALA A 179 -13.19 21.46 23.52
CA ALA A 179 -12.44 22.72 23.49
C ALA A 179 -13.06 23.74 22.52
N ALA A 180 -13.58 23.30 21.37
CA ALA A 180 -14.30 24.16 20.43
C ALA A 180 -15.65 24.62 20.97
N GLU A 181 -16.40 23.72 21.64
CA GLU A 181 -17.66 24.05 22.32
C GLU A 181 -17.43 25.04 23.47
N GLN A 182 -16.36 24.87 24.26
CA GLN A 182 -15.95 25.81 25.30
C GLN A 182 -15.47 27.15 24.73
N GLY A 183 -14.74 27.14 23.62
CA GLY A 183 -14.34 28.36 22.89
C GLY A 183 -15.55 29.16 22.40
N ALA A 184 -16.53 28.49 21.77
CA ALA A 184 -17.76 29.13 21.31
C ALA A 184 -18.62 29.66 22.47
N ALA A 185 -18.68 28.94 23.60
CA ALA A 185 -19.35 29.40 24.81
C ALA A 185 -18.65 30.62 25.43
N ALA A 186 -17.32 30.66 25.44
CA ALA A 186 -16.54 31.80 25.89
C ALA A 186 -16.73 33.01 24.97
N GLU A 187 -16.72 32.83 23.65
CA GLU A 187 -17.02 33.90 22.68
C GLU A 187 -18.44 34.44 22.85
N SER A 188 -19.43 33.58 23.09
CA SER A 188 -20.81 33.99 23.38
C SER A 188 -20.90 34.78 24.70
N ALA A 189 -20.20 34.34 25.75
CA ALA A 189 -20.13 35.04 27.03
C ALA A 189 -19.43 36.40 26.92
N VAL A 190 -18.38 36.50 26.09
CA VAL A 190 -17.69 37.77 25.79
C VAL A 190 -18.64 38.71 25.03
N ALA A 191 -19.35 38.23 24.01
CA ALA A 191 -20.34 39.03 23.29
C ALA A 191 -21.50 39.50 24.20
N GLN A 192 -21.94 38.67 25.14
CA GLN A 192 -22.93 39.06 26.16
C GLN A 192 -22.37 40.10 27.13
N CYS A 193 -21.12 39.97 27.55
CA CYS A 193 -20.46 40.98 28.37
C CYS A 193 -20.25 42.31 27.63
N GLU A 194 -19.89 42.27 26.36
CA GLU A 194 -19.71 43.46 25.51
C GLU A 194 -21.04 44.18 25.25
N SER A 195 -22.12 43.44 24.97
CA SER A 195 -23.47 44.00 24.83
C SER A 195 -24.02 44.56 26.15
N TRP A 196 -23.76 43.90 27.29
CA TRP A 196 -24.08 44.44 28.60
C TRP A 196 -23.28 45.70 28.93
N ARG A 197 -21.97 45.74 28.63
CA ARG A 197 -21.14 46.94 28.78
C ARG A 197 -21.63 48.09 27.91
N ALA A 198 -22.03 47.81 26.66
CA ALA A 198 -22.60 48.81 25.77
C ALA A 198 -23.94 49.35 26.29
N ALA A 199 -24.80 48.48 26.86
CA ALA A 199 -26.04 48.89 27.50
C ALA A 199 -25.79 49.77 28.74
N VAL A 200 -24.84 49.39 29.60
CA VAL A 200 -24.46 50.19 30.78
C VAL A 200 -23.81 51.51 30.38
N GLN A 201 -23.04 51.55 29.30
CA GLN A 201 -22.49 52.81 28.75
C GLN A 201 -23.61 53.72 28.22
N LEU A 202 -24.58 53.16 27.50
CA LEU A 202 -25.74 53.91 27.02
C LEU A 202 -26.58 54.45 28.19
N ASP A 203 -26.80 53.64 29.24
CA ASP A 203 -27.52 54.06 30.45
C ASP A 203 -26.76 55.17 31.19
N ARG A 204 -25.42 55.08 31.29
CA ARG A 204 -24.59 56.15 31.85
C ARG A 204 -24.65 57.42 31.01
N GLU A 205 -24.60 57.33 29.69
CA GLU A 205 -24.75 58.48 28.79
C GLU A 205 -26.14 59.11 28.95
N GLN A 206 -27.19 58.31 29.09
CA GLN A 206 -28.54 58.80 29.36
C GLN A 206 -28.68 59.42 30.76
N GLU A 207 -28.04 58.87 31.78
CA GLU A 207 -27.98 59.46 33.12
C GLU A 207 -27.21 60.77 33.13
N VAL A 208 -26.08 60.85 32.42
CA VAL A 208 -25.33 62.10 32.23
C VAL A 208 -26.17 63.13 31.49
N LEU A 209 -26.93 62.73 30.46
CA LEU A 209 -27.87 63.62 29.77
C LEU A 209 -29.02 64.08 30.67
N ARG A 210 -29.57 63.18 31.51
CA ARG A 210 -30.60 63.54 32.50
C ARG A 210 -30.03 64.48 33.56
N GLN A 211 -28.80 64.23 34.03
CA GLN A 211 -28.10 65.10 34.97
C GLN A 211 -27.79 66.46 34.36
N ALA A 212 -27.36 66.51 33.10
CA ALA A 212 -27.18 67.75 32.35
C ALA A 212 -28.51 68.49 32.14
N GLN A 213 -29.61 67.79 31.90
CA GLN A 213 -30.95 68.39 31.82
C GLN A 213 -31.43 68.90 33.18
N THR A 214 -31.14 68.21 34.29
CA THR A 214 -31.46 68.71 35.63
C THR A 214 -30.57 69.88 36.03
N LEU A 215 -29.30 69.89 35.63
CA LEU A 215 -28.40 71.02 35.80
C LEU A 215 -28.86 72.21 34.96
N HIS A 216 -29.26 72.02 33.70
CA HIS A 216 -29.84 73.09 32.89
C HIS A 216 -31.18 73.60 33.44
N ARG A 217 -32.00 72.75 34.05
CA ARG A 217 -33.21 73.20 34.76
C ARG A 217 -32.86 73.96 36.03
N ALA A 218 -31.90 73.49 36.82
CA ALA A 218 -31.41 74.19 38.01
C ALA A 218 -30.70 75.50 37.67
N GLU A 219 -29.99 75.58 36.54
CA GLU A 219 -29.40 76.79 35.98
C GLU A 219 -30.49 77.73 35.46
N ALA A 220 -31.52 77.23 34.78
CA ALA A 220 -32.65 78.05 34.35
C ALA A 220 -33.46 78.57 35.54
N GLU A 221 -33.63 77.78 36.60
CA GLU A 221 -34.23 78.17 37.87
C GLU A 221 -33.34 79.17 38.62
N ALA A 222 -32.02 78.96 38.66
CA ALA A 222 -31.06 79.90 39.23
C ALA A 222 -31.02 81.21 38.44
N VAL A 223 -31.13 81.17 37.10
CA VAL A 223 -31.28 82.35 36.24
C VAL A 223 -32.64 83.01 36.44
N HIS A 224 -33.71 82.25 36.71
CA HIS A 224 -35.03 82.81 37.04
C HIS A 224 -35.05 83.46 38.42
N HIS A 225 -34.37 82.87 39.40
CA HIS A 225 -34.16 83.42 40.74
C HIS A 225 -33.20 84.62 40.72
N ALA A 226 -32.15 84.59 39.89
CA ALA A 226 -31.28 85.72 39.63
C ALA A 226 -32.04 86.85 38.94
N ARG A 227 -32.90 86.57 37.94
CA ARG A 227 -33.77 87.59 37.31
C ARG A 227 -34.81 88.17 38.28
N ARG A 228 -35.29 87.38 39.25
CA ARG A 228 -36.16 87.86 40.34
C ARG A 228 -35.40 88.70 41.37
N ALA A 229 -34.16 88.34 41.68
CA ALA A 229 -33.26 89.12 42.52
C ALA A 229 -32.83 90.42 41.80
N ASP A 230 -32.58 90.36 40.50
CA ASP A 230 -32.25 91.50 39.63
C ASP A 230 -33.46 92.43 39.46
N ALA A 231 -34.70 91.93 39.41
CA ALA A 231 -35.90 92.77 39.43
C ALA A 231 -36.12 93.46 40.79
N ALA A 232 -35.76 92.80 41.89
CA ALA A 232 -35.75 93.40 43.24
C ALA A 232 -34.59 94.39 43.43
N LEU A 233 -33.44 94.14 42.79
CA LEU A 233 -32.27 95.03 42.72
C LEU A 233 -32.53 96.23 41.81
N GLN A 234 -33.20 96.09 40.66
CA GLN A 234 -33.58 97.19 39.76
C GLN A 234 -34.60 98.15 40.41
N SER A 235 -35.42 97.66 41.34
CA SER A 235 -36.28 98.48 42.22
C SER A 235 -35.52 99.22 43.33
N ALA A 236 -34.30 98.78 43.68
CA ALA A 236 -33.42 99.45 44.65
C ALA A 236 -32.35 100.34 43.98
N GLU A 237 -31.93 99.98 42.76
CA GLU A 237 -30.96 100.70 41.94
C GLU A 237 -31.56 101.91 41.23
N SER A 238 -32.86 101.92 40.93
CA SER A 238 -33.58 103.13 40.47
C SER A 238 -33.66 104.23 41.55
N ALA A 239 -33.47 103.90 42.84
CA ALA A 239 -33.33 104.85 43.94
C ALA A 239 -31.86 105.28 44.20
N ALA A 240 -30.88 104.55 43.67
CA ALA A 240 -29.45 104.86 43.80
C ALA A 240 -28.85 105.54 42.54
N GLN A 241 -29.55 105.50 41.41
CA GLN A 241 -29.15 106.07 40.12
C GLN A 241 -29.23 107.61 40.04
N GLU A 242 -29.70 108.32 41.07
CA GLU A 242 -29.55 109.78 41.19
C GLU A 242 -28.15 110.22 41.67
N LEU A 243 -27.31 109.31 42.21
CA LEU A 243 -26.03 109.68 42.85
C LEU A 243 -24.74 109.22 42.13
N ALA A 244 -24.81 108.39 41.08
CA ALA A 244 -23.63 107.78 40.47
C ALA A 244 -23.28 108.29 39.06
N ALA A 245 -23.74 109.49 38.68
CA ALA A 245 -23.39 110.15 37.42
C ALA A 245 -21.92 110.63 37.30
N LYS A 246 -20.96 110.05 38.04
CA LYS A 246 -19.64 110.68 38.21
C LYS A 246 -18.35 109.93 37.85
N ARG A 247 -18.28 108.65 37.44
CA ARG A 247 -16.95 108.03 37.10
C ARG A 247 -17.00 106.93 36.01
N ARG A 248 -16.67 107.28 34.76
CA ARG A 248 -16.59 106.39 33.57
C ARG A 248 -15.15 106.26 33.04
N GLY A 249 -14.34 105.33 33.56
CA GLY A 249 -12.93 105.14 33.15
C GLY A 249 -12.57 103.79 32.53
N ASP A 250 -13.14 102.67 32.99
CA ASP A 250 -12.42 101.38 32.88
C ASP A 250 -12.98 100.34 31.88
N ARG A 251 -13.92 100.70 30.99
CA ARG A 251 -14.64 99.73 30.11
C ARG A 251 -13.99 99.38 28.75
N LEU A 252 -12.76 99.80 28.45
CA LEU A 252 -12.15 99.57 27.13
C LEU A 252 -11.09 98.46 27.05
N ALA A 253 -10.74 97.80 28.16
CA ALA A 253 -9.75 96.72 28.17
C ALA A 253 -10.36 95.31 27.96
N GLU A 254 -11.58 95.06 28.44
CA GLU A 254 -12.21 93.73 28.41
C GLU A 254 -12.71 93.31 27.02
N LEU A 255 -13.06 94.27 26.15
CA LEU A 255 -13.57 93.99 24.81
C LEU A 255 -12.49 93.46 23.84
N ARG A 256 -11.20 93.62 24.13
CA ARG A 256 -10.11 93.10 23.27
C ARG A 256 -9.82 91.62 23.54
N GLY A 257 -10.00 91.12 24.76
CA GLY A 257 -9.73 89.72 25.11
C GLY A 257 -10.79 88.73 24.61
N ALA A 258 -12.05 89.17 24.48
CA ALA A 258 -13.14 88.32 24.01
C ALA A 258 -13.02 87.95 22.51
N LEU A 259 -12.55 88.90 21.69
CA LEU A 259 -12.39 88.70 20.23
C LEU A 259 -11.23 87.76 19.87
N GLU A 260 -10.15 87.73 20.64
CA GLU A 260 -9.01 86.82 20.39
C GLU A 260 -9.35 85.36 20.70
N LEU A 261 -10.21 85.11 21.68
CA LEU A 261 -10.68 83.76 22.04
C LEU A 261 -11.65 83.18 20.99
N GLU A 262 -12.53 84.00 20.43
CA GLU A 262 -13.45 83.58 19.35
C GLU A 262 -12.70 83.18 18.06
N CYS A 263 -11.64 83.91 17.69
CA CYS A 263 -10.82 83.57 16.54
C CYS A 263 -10.00 82.28 16.73
N GLN A 264 -9.60 81.94 17.95
CA GLN A 264 -8.89 80.69 18.25
C GLN A 264 -9.83 79.48 18.24
N ALA A 265 -11.07 79.63 18.73
CA ALA A 265 -12.08 78.58 18.70
C ALA A 265 -12.45 78.14 17.26
N GLY A 266 -12.68 79.10 16.35
CA GLY A 266 -13.02 78.80 14.96
C GLY A 266 -11.89 78.08 14.18
N ARG A 267 -10.63 78.27 14.59
CA ARG A 267 -9.48 77.60 13.96
C ARG A 267 -9.33 76.14 14.40
N VAL A 268 -9.72 75.83 15.64
CA VAL A 268 -9.77 74.46 16.17
C VAL A 268 -10.90 73.67 15.49
N GLU A 269 -12.04 74.30 15.24
CA GLU A 269 -13.20 73.69 14.60
C GLU A 269 -12.88 73.26 13.14
N VAL A 270 -12.22 74.12 12.37
CA VAL A 270 -11.77 73.80 11.00
C VAL A 270 -10.74 72.67 10.98
N LEU A 271 -9.83 72.60 11.96
CA LEU A 271 -8.88 71.49 12.08
C LEU A 271 -9.59 70.18 12.43
N SER A 272 -10.59 70.22 13.31
CA SER A 272 -11.38 69.04 13.69
C SER A 272 -12.12 68.44 12.49
N HIS A 273 -12.73 69.27 11.64
CA HIS A 273 -13.42 68.82 10.44
C HIS A 273 -12.46 68.24 9.39
N ARG A 274 -11.24 68.79 9.26
CA ARG A 274 -10.23 68.24 8.34
C ARG A 274 -9.65 66.91 8.85
N CYS A 275 -9.47 66.76 10.15
CA CYS A 275 -9.07 65.49 10.76
C CYS A 275 -10.15 64.41 10.61
N ALA A 276 -11.42 64.74 10.88
CA ALA A 276 -12.53 63.80 10.69
C ALA A 276 -12.68 63.37 9.21
N ALA A 277 -12.53 64.31 8.26
CA ALA A 277 -12.55 63.97 6.83
C ALA A 277 -11.36 63.09 6.41
N ALA A 278 -10.18 63.32 6.99
CA ALA A 278 -9.02 62.46 6.76
C ALA A 278 -9.26 61.04 7.32
N GLU A 279 -9.79 60.90 8.53
CA GLU A 279 -10.11 59.60 9.14
C GLU A 279 -11.11 58.78 8.31
N VAL A 280 -12.15 59.42 7.77
CA VAL A 280 -13.11 58.76 6.88
C VAL A 280 -12.43 58.26 5.60
N ASN A 281 -11.56 59.07 5.00
CA ASN A 281 -10.80 58.68 3.81
C ASN A 281 -9.79 57.56 4.08
N TRP A 282 -9.08 57.61 5.22
CA TRP A 282 -8.17 56.55 5.65
C TRP A 282 -8.92 55.24 5.91
N ARG A 283 -10.09 55.30 6.54
CA ARG A 283 -10.96 54.13 6.75
C ARG A 283 -11.37 53.53 5.40
N GLY A 284 -11.79 54.36 4.44
CA GLY A 284 -12.12 53.93 3.08
C GLY A 284 -10.96 53.20 2.40
N ALA A 285 -9.76 53.80 2.41
CA ALA A 285 -8.56 53.21 1.82
C ALA A 285 -8.15 51.88 2.48
N VAL A 286 -8.24 51.76 3.81
CA VAL A 286 -7.94 50.52 4.54
C VAL A 286 -8.95 49.41 4.18
N TRP A 287 -10.23 49.74 4.02
CA TRP A 287 -11.23 48.77 3.58
C TRP A 287 -10.99 48.27 2.16
N GLU A 288 -10.62 49.17 1.23
CA GLU A 288 -10.27 48.77 -0.14
C GLU A 288 -9.02 47.88 -0.18
N VAL A 289 -7.97 48.22 0.57
CA VAL A 289 -6.76 47.38 0.68
C VAL A 289 -7.09 46.01 1.26
N ARG A 290 -7.90 45.93 2.33
CA ARG A 290 -8.35 44.65 2.91
C ARG A 290 -9.16 43.83 1.90
N ARG A 291 -10.07 44.45 1.16
CA ARG A 291 -10.87 43.79 0.13
C ARG A 291 -9.99 43.22 -0.98
N VAL A 292 -9.06 44.02 -1.50
CA VAL A 292 -8.13 43.59 -2.56
C VAL A 292 -7.20 42.49 -2.07
N THR A 293 -6.74 42.56 -0.81
CA THR A 293 -5.88 41.53 -0.22
C THR A 293 -6.63 40.21 -0.05
N HIS A 294 -7.89 40.24 0.39
CA HIS A 294 -8.73 39.05 0.45
C HIS A 294 -9.03 38.45 -0.93
N GLN A 295 -9.32 39.29 -1.93
CA GLN A 295 -9.54 38.85 -3.31
C GLN A 295 -8.28 38.22 -3.91
N TRP A 296 -7.11 38.82 -3.66
CA TRP A 296 -5.82 38.25 -4.07
C TRP A 296 -5.52 36.93 -3.36
N GLN A 297 -5.75 36.83 -2.05
CA GLN A 297 -5.59 35.57 -1.31
C GLN A 297 -6.54 34.47 -1.81
N ALA A 298 -7.78 34.82 -2.16
CA ALA A 298 -8.73 33.88 -2.77
C ALA A 298 -8.23 33.40 -4.15
N ALA A 299 -7.78 34.31 -5.00
CA ALA A 299 -7.22 33.97 -6.32
C ALA A 299 -5.94 33.13 -6.23
N VAL A 300 -5.08 33.38 -5.24
CA VAL A 300 -3.89 32.55 -4.97
C VAL A 300 -4.29 31.14 -4.54
N ARG A 301 -5.28 30.99 -3.66
CA ARG A 301 -5.78 29.67 -3.25
C ARG A 301 -6.43 28.89 -4.40
N GLU A 302 -7.19 29.58 -5.26
CA GLU A 302 -7.74 28.95 -6.47
C GLU A 302 -6.63 28.51 -7.43
N ARG A 303 -5.62 29.35 -7.65
CA ARG A 303 -4.46 29.01 -8.48
C ARG A 303 -3.70 27.80 -7.92
N ASP A 304 -3.44 27.79 -6.63
CA ASP A 304 -2.70 26.71 -5.97
C ASP A 304 -3.54 25.42 -5.96
N GLY A 305 -4.87 25.52 -5.82
CA GLY A 305 -5.80 24.39 -5.97
C GLY A 305 -5.78 23.81 -7.40
N ILE A 306 -5.80 24.66 -8.43
CA ILE A 306 -5.71 24.23 -9.84
C ILE A 306 -4.32 23.63 -10.15
N ALA A 307 -3.25 24.15 -9.54
CA ALA A 307 -1.91 23.60 -9.69
C ALA A 307 -1.81 22.19 -9.09
N GLN A 308 -2.35 21.99 -7.88
CA GLN A 308 -2.39 20.68 -7.22
C GLN A 308 -3.20 19.66 -8.02
N THR A 309 -4.36 20.03 -8.56
CA THR A 309 -5.15 19.11 -9.41
C THR A 309 -4.39 18.74 -10.69
N ARG A 310 -3.68 19.69 -11.31
CA ARG A 310 -2.84 19.41 -12.50
C ARG A 310 -1.64 18.51 -12.17
N GLU A 311 -1.01 18.69 -11.02
CA GLU A 311 0.08 17.81 -10.57
C GLU A 311 -0.43 16.38 -10.34
N LEU A 312 -1.60 16.22 -9.71
CA LEU A 312 -2.24 14.91 -9.54
C LEU A 312 -2.58 14.27 -10.88
N GLU A 313 -3.17 15.01 -11.82
CA GLU A 313 -3.46 14.51 -13.19
C GLU A 313 -2.18 14.11 -13.95
N LEU A 314 -1.08 14.85 -13.79
CA LEU A 314 0.20 14.51 -14.40
C LEU A 314 0.78 13.22 -13.80
N VAL A 315 0.74 13.08 -12.47
CA VAL A 315 1.16 11.86 -11.76
C VAL A 315 0.31 10.66 -12.18
N GLU A 316 -1.01 10.81 -12.28
CA GLU A 316 -1.90 9.75 -12.77
C GLU A 316 -1.57 9.35 -14.21
N ARG A 317 -1.32 10.32 -15.10
CA ARG A 317 -0.90 10.06 -16.48
C ARG A 317 0.45 9.34 -16.55
N GLU A 318 1.42 9.69 -15.71
CA GLU A 318 2.69 8.99 -15.63
C GLU A 318 2.53 7.57 -15.09
N GLN A 319 1.73 7.38 -14.05
CA GLN A 319 1.39 6.04 -13.53
C GLN A 319 0.70 5.18 -14.59
N LEU A 320 -0.22 5.75 -15.36
CA LEU A 320 -0.88 5.08 -16.48
C LEU A 320 0.13 4.74 -17.60
N ARG A 321 1.05 5.65 -17.95
CA ARG A 321 2.13 5.37 -18.93
C ARG A 321 3.03 4.23 -18.47
N VAL A 322 3.45 4.23 -17.21
CA VAL A 322 4.26 3.15 -16.63
C VAL A 322 3.48 1.83 -16.62
N ARG A 323 2.19 1.86 -16.29
CA ARG A 323 1.32 0.68 -16.31
C ARG A 323 1.15 0.13 -17.72
N VAL A 324 0.93 0.99 -18.71
CA VAL A 324 0.84 0.61 -20.13
C VAL A 324 2.16 0.03 -20.61
N ALA A 325 3.31 0.62 -20.28
CA ALA A 325 4.64 0.08 -20.64
C ALA A 325 4.93 -1.29 -19.96
N LYS A 326 4.47 -1.49 -18.72
CA LYS A 326 4.56 -2.80 -18.05
C LYS A 326 3.65 -3.83 -18.72
N LEU A 327 2.45 -3.44 -19.12
CA LEU A 327 1.51 -4.31 -19.82
C LEU A 327 1.99 -4.64 -21.24
N SER A 328 2.57 -3.70 -21.97
CA SER A 328 3.14 -3.96 -23.31
C SER A 328 4.30 -4.95 -23.23
N LYS A 329 5.21 -4.79 -22.25
CA LYS A 329 6.28 -5.77 -21.99
C LYS A 329 5.73 -7.16 -21.65
N LYS A 330 4.64 -7.25 -20.88
CA LYS A 330 3.98 -8.54 -20.61
C LYS A 330 3.35 -9.15 -21.87
N VAL A 331 2.78 -8.32 -22.75
CA VAL A 331 2.20 -8.78 -24.03
C VAL A 331 3.31 -9.25 -24.98
N GLU A 332 4.45 -8.56 -25.04
CA GLU A 332 5.62 -8.99 -25.80
C GLU A 332 6.15 -10.33 -25.28
N HIS A 333 6.30 -10.46 -23.96
CA HIS A 333 6.73 -11.72 -23.35
C HIS A 333 5.74 -12.87 -23.60
N LEU A 334 4.43 -12.60 -23.55
CA LEU A 334 3.41 -13.60 -23.89
C LEU A 334 3.44 -13.99 -25.37
N ARG A 335 3.81 -13.07 -26.28
CA ARG A 335 4.01 -13.38 -27.70
C ARG A 335 5.25 -14.24 -27.93
N GLU A 336 6.34 -13.96 -27.22
CA GLU A 336 7.55 -14.80 -27.23
C GLU A 336 7.21 -16.22 -26.75
N GLN A 337 6.52 -16.35 -25.60
CA GLN A 337 6.05 -17.64 -25.09
C GLN A 337 5.11 -18.36 -26.06
N GLN A 338 4.21 -17.62 -26.75
CA GLN A 338 3.35 -18.21 -27.78
C GLN A 338 4.16 -18.73 -28.96
N SER A 339 5.18 -18.00 -29.42
CA SER A 339 6.04 -18.45 -30.53
C SER A 339 6.86 -19.69 -30.13
N GLU A 340 7.37 -19.76 -28.91
CA GLU A 340 8.06 -20.95 -28.38
C GLU A 340 7.11 -22.16 -28.28
N LEU A 341 5.85 -21.92 -27.88
CA LEU A 341 4.81 -22.95 -27.85
C LEU A 341 4.45 -23.44 -29.24
N GLU A 342 4.29 -22.53 -30.22
CA GLU A 342 4.03 -22.88 -31.61
C GLU A 342 5.20 -23.69 -32.22
N GLU A 343 6.44 -23.30 -31.94
CA GLU A 343 7.63 -24.07 -32.34
C GLU A 343 7.68 -25.45 -31.68
N ALA A 344 7.37 -25.54 -30.39
CA ALA A 344 7.31 -26.82 -29.68
C ALA A 344 6.19 -27.70 -30.24
N GLN A 345 5.05 -27.12 -30.60
CA GLN A 345 3.92 -27.81 -31.22
C GLN A 345 4.31 -28.33 -32.61
N GLN A 346 5.01 -27.52 -33.42
CA GLN A 346 5.56 -27.93 -34.72
C GLN A 346 6.60 -29.06 -34.59
N ARG A 347 7.47 -29.00 -33.57
CA ARG A 347 8.41 -30.09 -33.27
C ARG A 347 7.67 -31.38 -32.86
N CYS A 348 6.62 -31.26 -32.05
CA CYS A 348 5.81 -32.40 -31.63
C CYS A 348 5.04 -33.03 -32.80
N THR A 349 4.48 -32.22 -33.71
CA THR A 349 3.80 -32.74 -34.91
C THR A 349 4.78 -33.38 -35.89
N ALA A 350 5.98 -32.80 -36.08
CA ALA A 350 7.05 -33.42 -36.87
C ALA A 350 7.49 -34.77 -36.27
N GLN A 351 7.68 -34.85 -34.95
CA GLN A 351 8.00 -36.11 -34.27
C GLN A 351 6.85 -37.12 -34.34
N GLN A 352 5.58 -36.68 -34.28
CA GLN A 352 4.42 -37.56 -34.50
C GLN A 352 4.41 -38.12 -35.92
N GLN A 353 4.69 -37.29 -36.93
CA GLN A 353 4.79 -37.72 -38.33
C GLN A 353 5.95 -38.70 -38.54
N GLU A 354 7.11 -38.47 -37.93
CA GLU A 354 8.22 -39.44 -37.95
C GLU A 354 7.85 -40.76 -37.28
N MET A 355 7.17 -40.72 -36.12
CA MET A 355 6.69 -41.92 -35.43
C MET A 355 5.61 -42.66 -36.25
N GLN A 356 4.75 -41.95 -36.97
CA GLN A 356 3.80 -42.55 -37.91
C GLN A 356 4.53 -43.19 -39.10
N ALA A 357 5.51 -42.51 -39.70
CA ALA A 357 6.32 -43.08 -40.76
C ALA A 357 7.11 -44.32 -40.30
N LEU A 358 7.60 -44.33 -39.05
CA LEU A 358 8.23 -45.51 -38.46
C LEU A 358 7.23 -46.64 -38.23
N ARG A 359 6.01 -46.34 -37.76
CA ARG A 359 4.93 -47.33 -37.62
C ARG A 359 4.53 -47.94 -38.97
N ASP A 360 4.44 -47.14 -40.02
CA ASP A 360 4.12 -47.61 -41.38
C ASP A 360 5.26 -48.46 -41.95
N ARG A 361 6.52 -48.08 -41.70
CA ARG A 361 7.69 -48.92 -42.02
C ARG A 361 7.70 -50.24 -41.23
N TYR A 362 7.26 -50.21 -39.97
CA TYR A 362 7.12 -51.42 -39.15
C TYR A 362 5.99 -52.32 -39.67
N ALA A 363 4.84 -51.74 -40.03
CA ALA A 363 3.72 -52.47 -40.61
C ALA A 363 4.11 -53.16 -41.93
N THR A 364 4.80 -52.43 -42.83
CA THR A 364 5.28 -53.00 -44.09
C THR A 364 6.37 -54.07 -43.89
N THR A 365 7.22 -53.96 -42.88
CA THR A 365 8.19 -55.02 -42.55
C THR A 365 7.52 -56.24 -41.93
N VAL A 366 6.51 -56.06 -41.07
CA VAL A 366 5.68 -57.16 -40.55
C VAL A 366 4.88 -57.84 -41.66
N GLU A 367 4.35 -57.10 -42.63
CA GLU A 367 3.70 -57.67 -43.81
C GLU A 367 4.68 -58.46 -44.68
N LYS A 368 5.90 -57.94 -44.89
CA LYS A 368 6.98 -58.68 -45.56
C LYS A 368 7.35 -59.94 -44.79
N GLU A 369 7.47 -59.88 -43.47
CA GLU A 369 7.73 -61.05 -42.62
C GLU A 369 6.58 -62.06 -42.70
N ARG A 370 5.32 -61.60 -42.69
CA ARG A 370 4.14 -62.44 -42.86
C ARG A 370 4.11 -63.10 -44.25
N HIS A 371 4.50 -62.36 -45.29
CA HIS A 371 4.61 -62.88 -46.66
C HIS A 371 5.75 -63.89 -46.78
N LEU A 372 6.90 -63.64 -46.14
CA LEU A 372 8.01 -64.58 -46.05
C LEU A 372 7.64 -65.83 -45.24
N ARG A 373 6.89 -65.70 -44.14
CA ARG A 373 6.34 -66.83 -43.38
C ARG A 373 5.33 -67.62 -44.21
N LEU A 374 4.50 -66.96 -45.01
CA LEU A 374 3.58 -67.62 -45.94
C LEU A 374 4.35 -68.36 -47.05
N GLN A 375 5.38 -67.74 -47.62
CA GLN A 375 6.27 -68.38 -48.60
C GLN A 375 7.04 -69.56 -47.99
N LEU A 376 7.51 -69.43 -46.75
CA LEU A 376 8.14 -70.51 -46.00
C LEU A 376 7.14 -71.63 -45.74
N SER A 377 5.91 -71.30 -45.32
CA SER A 377 4.85 -72.28 -45.11
C SER A 377 4.48 -73.02 -46.39
N GLY A 378 4.34 -72.30 -47.51
CA GLY A 378 4.10 -72.90 -48.83
C GLY A 378 5.28 -73.72 -49.34
N ALA A 379 6.52 -73.33 -49.02
CA ALA A 379 7.71 -74.11 -49.31
C ALA A 379 7.79 -75.38 -48.43
N THR A 380 7.42 -75.29 -47.15
CA THR A 380 7.34 -76.45 -46.25
C THR A 380 6.20 -77.38 -46.60
N GLU A 381 5.05 -76.86 -47.04
CA GLU A 381 3.92 -77.65 -47.54
C GLU A 381 4.28 -78.32 -48.88
N ALA A 382 4.93 -77.61 -49.80
CA ALA A 382 5.44 -78.20 -51.04
C ALA A 382 6.53 -79.24 -50.78
N ALA A 383 7.40 -79.03 -49.78
CA ALA A 383 8.37 -80.01 -49.32
C ALA A 383 7.69 -81.21 -48.64
N ALA A 384 6.65 -81.00 -47.84
CA ALA A 384 5.86 -82.05 -47.22
C ALA A 384 5.06 -82.86 -48.25
N VAL A 385 4.54 -82.23 -49.31
CA VAL A 385 3.89 -82.93 -50.44
C VAL A 385 4.92 -83.71 -51.26
N LYS A 386 6.14 -83.18 -51.45
CA LYS A 386 7.24 -83.91 -52.09
C LYS A 386 7.72 -85.07 -51.22
N LEU A 387 7.76 -84.88 -49.90
CA LEU A 387 8.10 -85.92 -48.92
C LEU A 387 7.00 -86.99 -48.92
N ALA A 388 5.72 -86.61 -48.87
CA ALA A 388 4.58 -87.52 -48.95
C ALA A 388 4.56 -88.28 -50.29
N ARG A 389 4.91 -87.64 -51.42
CA ARG A 389 5.07 -88.34 -52.72
C ARG A 389 6.29 -89.26 -52.73
N ALA A 390 7.38 -88.87 -52.07
CA ALA A 390 8.56 -89.72 -51.91
C ALA A 390 8.26 -90.90 -50.98
N GLU A 391 7.47 -90.70 -49.92
CA GLU A 391 6.94 -91.70 -49.01
C GLU A 391 5.92 -92.59 -49.73
N GLU A 392 5.07 -92.07 -50.62
CA GLU A 392 4.16 -92.87 -51.45
C GLU A 392 4.91 -93.73 -52.46
N SER A 393 5.97 -93.20 -53.08
CA SER A 393 6.84 -93.98 -53.99
C SER A 393 7.69 -95.00 -53.25
N ARG A 394 8.14 -94.68 -52.02
CA ARG A 394 8.74 -95.61 -51.08
C ARG A 394 7.74 -96.66 -50.62
N HIS A 395 6.50 -96.30 -50.29
CA HIS A 395 5.43 -97.22 -49.92
C HIS A 395 4.97 -98.07 -51.10
N ALA A 396 5.10 -97.60 -52.34
CA ALA A 396 4.87 -98.40 -53.55
C ALA A 396 6.03 -99.39 -53.78
N ALA A 397 7.27 -99.01 -53.47
CA ALA A 397 8.42 -99.90 -53.47
C ALA A 397 8.37 -100.92 -52.32
N GLU A 398 7.96 -100.48 -51.12
CA GLU A 398 7.69 -101.31 -49.95
C GLU A 398 6.49 -102.23 -50.19
N ARG A 399 5.45 -101.83 -50.94
CA ARG A 399 4.37 -102.76 -51.36
C ARG A 399 4.87 -103.84 -52.32
N ARG A 400 5.84 -103.52 -53.20
CA ARG A 400 6.48 -104.52 -54.08
C ARG A 400 7.44 -105.43 -53.29
N ALA A 401 8.09 -104.91 -52.26
CA ALA A 401 8.87 -105.70 -51.30
C ALA A 401 7.95 -106.55 -50.41
N ALA A 402 6.83 -106.02 -49.94
CA ALA A 402 5.82 -106.69 -49.13
C ALA A 402 5.11 -107.82 -49.88
N VAL A 403 4.87 -107.72 -51.19
CA VAL A 403 4.35 -108.86 -51.97
C VAL A 403 5.39 -109.99 -52.12
N LEU A 404 6.69 -109.68 -52.03
CA LEU A 404 7.77 -110.67 -52.00
C LEU A 404 8.05 -111.19 -50.58
N GLU A 405 7.85 -110.34 -49.56
CA GLU A 405 7.96 -110.68 -48.15
C GLU A 405 6.72 -111.43 -47.64
N GLU A 406 5.50 -111.17 -48.11
CA GLU A 406 4.27 -111.94 -47.83
C GLU A 406 4.36 -113.36 -48.41
N ARG A 407 5.10 -113.57 -49.50
CA ARG A 407 5.44 -114.92 -49.98
C ARG A 407 6.47 -115.64 -49.09
N LEU A 408 7.24 -114.90 -48.29
CA LEU A 408 8.19 -115.40 -47.28
C LEU A 408 7.58 -115.47 -45.87
N HIS A 409 6.61 -114.61 -45.55
CA HIS A 409 5.91 -114.48 -44.28
C HIS A 409 4.65 -115.35 -44.23
N ALA A 410 4.01 -115.72 -45.35
CA ALA A 410 3.08 -116.86 -45.38
C ALA A 410 3.75 -118.19 -44.97
N ALA A 411 5.09 -118.26 -45.00
CA ALA A 411 5.89 -119.37 -44.48
C ALA A 411 6.44 -119.14 -43.05
N HIS A 412 6.24 -117.95 -42.45
CA HIS A 412 6.80 -117.56 -41.14
C HIS A 412 5.74 -117.14 -40.10
N ASP A 413 4.61 -116.58 -40.52
CA ASP A 413 3.49 -116.09 -39.68
C ASP A 413 2.53 -117.19 -39.20
N GLU A 414 2.75 -118.46 -39.61
CA GLU A 414 2.21 -119.63 -38.89
C GLU A 414 2.89 -119.85 -37.51
N SER A 415 4.03 -119.19 -37.23
CA SER A 415 4.86 -119.48 -36.04
C SER A 415 4.87 -118.36 -34.97
N ALA A 416 4.68 -117.08 -35.34
CA ALA A 416 5.03 -115.96 -34.45
C ALA A 416 3.84 -115.13 -33.88
N THR A 417 2.63 -115.27 -34.42
CA THR A 417 1.42 -114.53 -34.01
C THR A 417 0.88 -114.88 -32.62
N ALA A 418 1.41 -115.92 -31.96
CA ALA A 418 0.92 -116.34 -30.65
C ALA A 418 1.58 -115.67 -29.42
N GLN A 419 2.69 -114.91 -29.57
CA GLN A 419 3.57 -114.64 -28.41
C GLN A 419 3.78 -113.18 -27.97
N LYS A 420 3.34 -112.13 -28.67
CA LYS A 420 3.79 -110.75 -28.35
C LYS A 420 2.73 -109.69 -28.05
N GLU A 421 1.44 -110.01 -28.13
CA GLU A 421 0.35 -109.09 -27.75
C GLU A 421 0.26 -108.83 -26.22
N ALA A 422 1.03 -109.56 -25.40
CA ALA A 422 0.97 -109.47 -23.93
C ALA A 422 1.81 -108.34 -23.28
N ALA A 423 2.69 -107.64 -24.01
CA ALA A 423 3.69 -106.76 -23.38
C ALA A 423 3.35 -105.25 -23.37
N ALA A 424 2.39 -104.78 -24.17
CA ALA A 424 2.21 -103.36 -24.44
C ALA A 424 1.35 -102.57 -23.42
N LEU A 425 0.58 -103.23 -22.53
CA LEU A 425 -0.40 -102.54 -21.67
C LEU A 425 0.14 -102.04 -20.31
N ARG A 426 1.42 -102.22 -19.97
CA ARG A 426 1.95 -101.96 -18.61
C ARG A 426 2.63 -100.59 -18.37
N ARG A 427 2.81 -99.72 -19.36
CA ARG A 427 3.68 -98.52 -19.22
C ARG A 427 2.98 -97.15 -19.08
N GLN A 428 1.65 -97.08 -19.02
CA GLN A 428 0.94 -95.78 -19.05
C GLN A 428 0.48 -95.21 -17.69
N LEU A 429 0.80 -95.84 -16.53
CA LEU A 429 0.21 -95.45 -15.23
C LEU A 429 1.07 -94.60 -14.27
N GLU A 430 2.35 -94.33 -14.54
CA GLU A 430 3.25 -93.75 -13.52
C GLU A 430 3.46 -92.21 -13.56
N GLN A 431 2.85 -91.47 -14.50
CA GLN A 431 3.18 -90.05 -14.72
C GLN A 431 2.28 -89.02 -13.99
N HIS A 432 1.26 -89.43 -13.21
CA HIS A 432 0.23 -88.52 -12.67
C HIS A 432 0.38 -88.08 -11.19
N HIS A 433 1.49 -88.31 -10.50
CA HIS A 433 1.61 -88.02 -9.04
C HIS A 433 2.53 -86.85 -8.63
N THR A 434 3.26 -86.20 -9.54
CA THR A 434 4.24 -85.15 -9.18
C THR A 434 3.70 -83.72 -9.15
N THR A 435 2.49 -83.45 -9.65
CA THR A 435 1.95 -82.08 -9.79
C THR A 435 1.14 -81.56 -8.59
N ALA A 436 0.78 -82.42 -7.62
CA ALA A 436 -0.08 -82.04 -6.50
C ALA A 436 0.64 -81.39 -5.30
N ALA A 437 1.97 -81.59 -5.14
CA ALA A 437 2.71 -81.14 -3.95
C ALA A 437 3.13 -79.65 -3.99
N VAL A 438 3.19 -79.02 -5.17
CA VAL A 438 3.71 -77.64 -5.34
C VAL A 438 2.65 -76.58 -5.01
N LEU A 439 1.35 -76.92 -5.09
CA LEU A 439 0.25 -75.97 -4.85
C LEU A 439 -0.05 -75.69 -3.36
N GLN A 440 0.42 -76.54 -2.44
CA GLN A 440 0.13 -76.40 -1.01
C GLN A 440 1.14 -75.47 -0.30
N ALA A 441 2.34 -75.28 -0.84
CA ALA A 441 3.39 -74.46 -0.25
C ALA A 441 3.19 -72.93 -0.45
N THR A 442 2.49 -72.52 -1.51
CA THR A 442 2.29 -71.10 -1.84
C THR A 442 1.14 -70.45 -1.07
N GLN A 443 0.22 -71.23 -0.49
CA GLN A 443 -0.89 -70.72 0.33
C GLN A 443 -0.49 -70.36 1.77
N GLN A 444 0.62 -70.88 2.30
CA GLN A 444 1.07 -70.59 3.66
C GLN A 444 1.77 -69.22 3.76
N GLN A 445 2.50 -68.80 2.71
CA GLN A 445 3.25 -67.53 2.69
C GLN A 445 2.36 -66.28 2.61
N LEU A 446 1.11 -66.40 2.15
CA LEU A 446 0.16 -65.28 2.08
C LEU A 446 -0.49 -64.94 3.44
N ARG A 447 -0.44 -65.85 4.43
CA ARG A 447 -1.06 -65.62 5.75
C ARG A 447 -0.14 -64.91 6.75
N ASP A 448 1.16 -64.84 6.48
CA ASP A 448 2.12 -64.19 7.37
C ASP A 448 2.32 -62.70 7.02
N THR A 449 2.00 -62.26 5.80
CA THR A 449 2.06 -60.84 5.40
C THR A 449 0.88 -60.01 5.94
N GLU A 450 -0.26 -60.63 6.25
CA GLU A 450 -1.44 -59.94 6.80
C GLU A 450 -1.26 -59.52 8.27
N LYS A 451 -0.41 -60.22 9.04
CA LYS A 451 -0.12 -59.90 10.45
C LYS A 451 0.76 -58.65 10.62
N HIS A 452 1.57 -58.31 9.61
CA HIS A 452 2.43 -57.12 9.66
C HIS A 452 1.68 -55.80 9.40
N ALA A 453 0.51 -55.83 8.75
CA ALA A 453 -0.30 -54.63 8.52
C ALA A 453 -1.04 -54.13 9.78
N PHE A 454 -1.32 -55.02 10.74
CA PHE A 454 -2.03 -54.69 11.97
C PHE A 454 -1.19 -53.86 12.96
N ASN A 455 0.12 -54.18 13.08
CA ASN A 455 1.02 -53.52 14.03
C ASN A 455 1.33 -52.04 13.66
N PHE A 456 1.21 -51.65 12.39
CA PHE A 456 1.39 -50.26 11.97
C PHE A 456 0.19 -49.36 12.32
N HIS A 457 -1.02 -49.91 12.39
CA HIS A 457 -2.21 -49.14 12.79
C HIS A 457 -2.20 -48.80 14.30
N GLU A 458 -1.70 -49.71 15.13
CA GLU A 458 -1.60 -49.51 16.58
C GLU A 458 -0.53 -48.48 16.95
N ALA A 459 0.62 -48.50 16.27
CA ALA A 459 1.67 -47.49 16.43
C ALA A 459 1.22 -46.08 15.98
N LEU A 460 0.43 -45.99 14.90
CA LEU A 460 -0.16 -44.72 14.44
C LEU A 460 -1.24 -44.17 15.38
N ALA A 461 -1.99 -45.04 16.07
CA ALA A 461 -2.97 -44.62 17.08
C ALA A 461 -2.28 -44.08 18.34
N SER A 462 -1.20 -44.73 18.79
CA SER A 462 -0.34 -44.29 19.90
C SER A 462 0.23 -42.89 19.65
N LEU A 463 0.81 -42.66 18.46
CA LEU A 463 1.43 -41.38 18.10
C LEU A 463 0.41 -40.23 18.01
N LYS A 464 -0.81 -40.52 17.54
CA LYS A 464 -1.92 -39.54 17.53
C LYS A 464 -2.38 -39.18 18.94
N GLY A 465 -2.38 -40.15 19.87
CA GLY A 465 -2.68 -39.91 21.28
C GLY A 465 -1.64 -39.01 21.96
N GLU A 466 -0.36 -39.26 21.72
CA GLU A 466 0.74 -38.46 22.27
C GLU A 466 0.75 -37.02 21.72
N HIS A 467 0.52 -36.84 20.42
CA HIS A 467 0.40 -35.50 19.84
C HIS A 467 -0.84 -34.73 20.33
N ALA A 468 -1.97 -35.40 20.55
CA ALA A 468 -3.15 -34.76 21.13
C ALA A 468 -2.91 -34.32 22.59
N ALA A 469 -2.20 -35.13 23.37
CA ALA A 469 -1.84 -34.79 24.75
C ALA A 469 -0.85 -33.61 24.82
N GLN A 470 0.16 -33.58 23.94
CA GLN A 470 1.10 -32.45 23.84
C GLN A 470 0.41 -31.15 23.40
N LEU A 471 -0.52 -31.24 22.44
CA LEU A 471 -1.28 -30.08 21.98
C LEU A 471 -2.21 -29.52 23.08
N GLN A 472 -2.78 -30.40 23.92
CA GLN A 472 -3.61 -29.99 25.05
C GLN A 472 -2.76 -29.35 26.15
N ALA A 473 -1.59 -29.91 26.47
CA ALA A 473 -0.68 -29.33 27.46
C ALA A 473 -0.15 -27.93 27.07
N GLU A 474 0.15 -27.70 25.78
CA GLU A 474 0.54 -26.37 25.30
C GLU A 474 -0.63 -25.39 25.29
N ARG A 475 -1.86 -25.85 25.00
CA ARG A 475 -3.07 -25.02 25.13
C ARG A 475 -3.32 -24.60 26.58
N ASP A 476 -3.14 -25.51 27.53
CA ASP A 476 -3.33 -25.23 28.94
C ASP A 476 -2.24 -24.29 29.48
N ARG A 477 -0.98 -24.41 29.01
CA ARG A 477 0.09 -23.45 29.31
C ARG A 477 -0.22 -22.07 28.76
N HIS A 478 -0.62 -21.96 27.51
CA HIS A 478 -0.99 -20.67 26.92
C HIS A 478 -2.24 -20.06 27.58
N ALA A 479 -3.20 -20.88 28.01
CA ALA A 479 -4.35 -20.41 28.78
C ALA A 479 -3.92 -19.84 30.14
N ALA A 480 -2.97 -20.48 30.83
CA ALA A 480 -2.41 -19.99 32.09
C ALA A 480 -1.59 -18.70 31.91
N GLU A 481 -0.78 -18.60 30.86
CA GLU A 481 -0.04 -17.38 30.52
C GLU A 481 -0.97 -16.21 30.18
N MET A 482 -2.04 -16.47 29.43
CA MET A 482 -3.05 -15.46 29.12
C MET A 482 -3.82 -15.02 30.36
N ALA A 483 -4.15 -15.93 31.27
CA ALA A 483 -4.77 -15.60 32.55
C ALA A 483 -3.84 -14.71 33.41
N ALA A 484 -2.56 -15.05 33.51
CA ALA A 484 -1.56 -14.25 34.24
C ALA A 484 -1.36 -12.85 33.63
N LEU A 485 -1.38 -12.72 32.29
CA LEU A 485 -1.31 -11.43 31.60
C LEU A 485 -2.57 -10.58 31.83
N VAL A 486 -3.75 -11.21 31.87
CA VAL A 486 -5.00 -10.52 32.17
C VAL A 486 -5.01 -10.03 33.62
N GLU A 487 -4.55 -10.83 34.57
CA GLU A 487 -4.39 -10.42 35.98
C GLU A 487 -3.39 -9.26 36.11
N ALA A 488 -2.21 -9.36 35.49
CA ALA A 488 -1.22 -8.27 35.51
C ALA A 488 -1.73 -6.97 34.86
N HIS A 489 -2.55 -7.09 33.80
CA HIS A 489 -3.16 -5.92 33.17
C HIS A 489 -4.25 -5.30 34.04
N ASN A 490 -5.08 -6.11 34.69
CA ASN A 490 -6.11 -5.65 35.63
C ASN A 490 -5.47 -4.95 36.84
N GLU A 491 -4.39 -5.51 37.41
CA GLU A 491 -3.64 -4.84 38.48
C GLU A 491 -3.04 -3.51 38.03
N ALA A 492 -2.51 -3.42 36.80
CA ALA A 492 -2.00 -2.17 36.25
C ALA A 492 -3.12 -1.12 36.06
N LEU A 493 -4.30 -1.55 35.60
CA LEU A 493 -5.48 -0.68 35.48
C LEU A 493 -5.96 -0.19 36.84
N GLU A 494 -5.98 -1.04 37.87
CA GLU A 494 -6.32 -0.64 39.23
C GLU A 494 -5.31 0.36 39.81
N ARG A 495 -4.00 0.15 39.59
CA ARG A 495 -2.96 1.12 39.97
C ARG A 495 -3.14 2.46 39.25
N HIS A 496 -3.47 2.45 37.96
CA HIS A 496 -3.76 3.69 37.23
C HIS A 496 -5.04 4.37 37.70
N ALA A 497 -6.08 3.60 38.04
CA ALA A 497 -7.34 4.14 38.57
C ALA A 497 -7.15 4.76 39.96
N THR A 498 -6.36 4.14 40.84
CA THR A 498 -6.04 4.71 42.17
C THR A 498 -5.19 5.98 42.06
N LEU A 499 -4.20 6.02 41.17
CA LEU A 499 -3.42 7.23 40.89
C LEU A 499 -4.25 8.36 40.25
N ALA A 500 -5.22 8.02 39.40
CA ALA A 500 -6.13 9.01 38.83
C ALA A 500 -7.07 9.59 39.90
N ARG A 501 -7.56 8.75 40.82
CA ARG A 501 -8.38 9.18 41.97
C ARG A 501 -7.58 10.08 42.91
N SER A 502 -6.36 9.70 43.29
CA SER A 502 -5.54 10.54 44.18
C SER A 502 -5.21 11.90 43.56
N ARG A 503 -4.98 11.96 42.24
CA ARG A 503 -4.78 13.23 41.51
C ARG A 503 -6.07 14.06 41.43
N ALA A 504 -7.23 13.43 41.31
CA ALA A 504 -8.51 14.11 41.36
C ALA A 504 -8.76 14.70 42.75
N ASP A 505 -8.50 13.92 43.81
CA ASP A 505 -8.63 14.36 45.21
C ASP A 505 -7.66 15.52 45.52
N GLU A 506 -6.41 15.45 45.03
CA GLU A 506 -5.43 16.55 45.15
C GLU A 506 -5.87 17.82 44.40
N ALA A 507 -6.47 17.67 43.21
CA ALA A 507 -6.97 18.79 42.43
C ALA A 507 -8.21 19.43 43.09
N GLU A 508 -9.10 18.61 43.66
CA GLU A 508 -10.25 19.06 44.41
C GLU A 508 -9.83 19.79 45.70
N ALA A 509 -8.85 19.26 46.43
CA ALA A 509 -8.28 19.92 47.61
C ALA A 509 -7.65 21.29 47.26
N ARG A 510 -6.92 21.38 46.13
CA ARG A 510 -6.37 22.67 45.64
C ARG A 510 -7.46 23.66 45.24
N ALA A 511 -8.55 23.18 44.61
CA ALA A 511 -9.67 24.02 44.24
C ALA A 511 -10.42 24.53 45.48
N GLN A 512 -10.65 23.68 46.48
CA GLN A 512 -11.24 24.06 47.76
C GLN A 512 -10.36 25.08 48.49
N GLN A 513 -9.04 24.86 48.54
CA GLN A 513 -8.10 25.80 49.16
C GLN A 513 -8.10 27.15 48.45
N ALA A 514 -8.13 27.18 47.11
CA ALA A 514 -8.22 28.42 46.32
C ALA A 514 -9.56 29.15 46.53
N GLN A 515 -10.65 28.40 46.71
CA GLN A 515 -11.96 28.97 47.03
C GLN A 515 -12.01 29.54 48.44
N GLU A 516 -11.38 28.88 49.41
CA GLU A 516 -11.22 29.38 50.78
C GLU A 516 -10.34 30.64 50.84
N THR A 517 -9.25 30.71 50.08
CA THR A 517 -8.42 31.93 50.03
C THR A 517 -9.17 33.07 49.36
N ALA A 518 -9.88 32.82 48.24
CA ALA A 518 -10.66 33.85 47.56
C ALA A 518 -11.83 34.37 48.42
N THR A 519 -12.46 33.51 49.23
CA THR A 519 -13.51 33.95 50.17
C THR A 519 -12.94 34.78 51.32
N ARG A 520 -11.78 34.39 51.88
CA ARG A 520 -11.08 35.21 52.88
C ARG A 520 -10.61 36.56 52.34
N GLU A 521 -10.08 36.61 51.12
CA GLU A 521 -9.70 37.85 50.46
C GLU A 521 -10.92 38.74 50.19
N LYS A 522 -12.03 38.17 49.76
CA LYS A 522 -13.30 38.89 49.59
C LYS A 522 -13.80 39.46 50.91
N GLU A 523 -13.77 38.69 51.99
CA GLU A 523 -14.17 39.15 53.33
C GLU A 523 -13.24 40.26 53.84
N ALA A 524 -11.93 40.13 53.62
CA ALA A 524 -10.94 41.17 53.96
C ALA A 524 -11.20 42.47 53.18
N LEU A 525 -11.38 42.39 51.86
CA LEU A 525 -11.71 43.55 51.01
C LEU A 525 -13.06 44.16 51.38
N GLN A 526 -14.06 43.36 51.77
CA GLN A 526 -15.32 43.87 52.29
C GLN A 526 -15.13 44.60 53.63
N GLY A 527 -14.28 44.08 54.52
CA GLY A 527 -13.91 44.76 55.76
C GLY A 527 -13.19 46.08 55.53
N GLU A 528 -12.25 46.11 54.57
CA GLU A 528 -11.57 47.36 54.17
C GLU A 528 -12.55 48.37 53.59
N LEU A 529 -13.44 47.95 52.68
CA LEU A 529 -14.47 48.84 52.11
C LEU A 529 -15.40 49.41 53.19
N GLN A 530 -15.77 48.61 54.20
CA GLN A 530 -16.55 49.06 55.34
C GLN A 530 -15.77 50.07 56.19
N ALA A 531 -14.48 49.85 56.44
CA ALA A 531 -13.63 50.82 57.13
C ALA A 531 -13.54 52.15 56.37
N TRP A 532 -13.32 52.10 55.05
CA TRP A 532 -13.30 53.29 54.19
C TRP A 532 -14.64 54.03 54.17
N THR A 533 -15.78 53.31 54.20
CA THR A 533 -17.10 53.97 54.27
C THR A 533 -17.30 54.66 55.61
N VAL A 534 -16.91 54.03 56.72
CA VAL A 534 -16.96 54.64 58.05
C VAL A 534 -16.05 55.87 58.12
N GLU A 535 -14.84 55.82 57.55
CA GLU A 535 -13.93 56.97 57.49
C GLU A 535 -14.49 58.12 56.64
N VAL A 536 -15.08 57.81 55.48
CA VAL A 536 -15.71 58.83 54.62
C VAL A 536 -16.90 59.47 55.34
N ASP A 537 -17.71 58.70 56.04
CA ASP A 537 -18.85 59.23 56.79
C ASP A 537 -18.40 60.05 58.00
N ALA A 538 -17.31 59.66 58.68
CA ALA A 538 -16.68 60.46 59.72
C ALA A 538 -16.16 61.81 59.16
N LEU A 539 -15.49 61.80 58.01
CA LEU A 539 -15.00 63.02 57.35
C LEU A 539 -16.14 63.92 56.88
N LYS A 540 -17.25 63.36 56.37
CA LYS A 540 -18.46 64.14 56.04
C LYS A 540 -19.05 64.80 57.29
N LEU A 541 -19.08 64.08 58.41
CA LEU A 541 -19.63 64.56 59.67
C LEU A 541 -18.72 65.64 60.28
N GLU A 542 -17.40 65.51 60.15
CA GLU A 542 -16.43 66.55 60.50
C GLU A 542 -16.54 67.79 59.60
N ALA A 543 -16.74 67.61 58.30
CA ALA A 543 -17.00 68.71 57.37
C ALA A 543 -18.32 69.43 57.69
N ALA A 544 -19.38 68.69 58.05
CA ALA A 544 -20.63 69.27 58.51
C ALA A 544 -20.45 70.05 59.82
N ARG A 545 -19.68 69.52 60.78
CA ARG A 545 -19.35 70.21 62.04
C ARG A 545 -18.49 71.46 61.82
N SER A 546 -17.52 71.43 60.90
CA SER A 546 -16.71 72.61 60.57
C SER A 546 -17.53 73.67 59.86
N HIS A 547 -18.47 73.27 58.99
CA HIS A 547 -19.42 74.18 58.37
C HIS A 547 -20.36 74.83 59.40
N GLN A 548 -20.93 74.06 60.32
CA GLN A 548 -21.75 74.59 61.42
C GLN A 548 -20.95 75.55 62.32
N ARG A 549 -19.66 75.28 62.58
CA ARG A 549 -18.79 76.20 63.32
C ARG A 549 -18.52 77.49 62.53
N ALA A 550 -18.32 77.39 61.22
CA ALA A 550 -18.14 78.55 60.36
C ALA A 550 -19.42 79.40 60.26
N GLU A 551 -20.60 78.76 60.22
CA GLU A 551 -21.88 79.46 60.29
C GLU A 551 -22.11 80.10 61.66
N ALA A 552 -21.82 79.40 62.76
CA ALA A 552 -21.90 79.97 64.10
C ALA A 552 -20.93 81.15 64.27
N GLU A 553 -19.73 81.08 63.69
CA GLU A 553 -18.77 82.17 63.66
C GLU A 553 -19.26 83.35 62.81
N LYS A 554 -19.87 83.07 61.64
CA LYS A 554 -20.47 84.10 60.79
C LYS A 554 -21.62 84.80 61.52
N VAL A 555 -22.51 84.05 62.17
CA VAL A 555 -23.59 84.61 62.99
C VAL A 555 -23.03 85.39 64.18
N ALA A 556 -21.98 84.91 64.85
CA ALA A 556 -21.33 85.66 65.93
C ALA A 556 -20.68 86.96 65.42
N ARG A 557 -20.07 86.95 64.22
CA ARG A 557 -19.54 88.16 63.56
C ARG A 557 -20.65 89.12 63.17
N GLU A 558 -21.77 88.63 62.66
CA GLU A 558 -22.94 89.45 62.33
C GLU A 558 -23.59 90.06 63.58
N VAL A 559 -23.67 89.31 64.69
CA VAL A 559 -24.14 89.83 65.99
C VAL A 559 -23.17 90.87 66.55
N LEU A 560 -21.85 90.65 66.47
CA LEU A 560 -20.85 91.63 66.87
C LEU A 560 -20.83 92.87 65.97
N GLU A 561 -21.11 92.72 64.68
CA GLU A 561 -21.29 93.84 63.76
C GLU A 561 -22.59 94.61 64.04
N GLN A 562 -23.68 93.93 64.39
CA GLN A 562 -24.92 94.57 64.81
C GLN A 562 -24.75 95.27 66.17
N GLN A 563 -24.04 94.65 67.12
CA GLN A 563 -23.66 95.27 68.38
C GLN A 563 -22.78 96.49 68.12
N SER A 564 -21.73 96.41 67.30
CA SER A 564 -20.89 97.58 66.98
C SER A 564 -21.64 98.68 66.24
N ARG A 565 -22.57 98.35 65.33
CA ARG A 565 -23.44 99.34 64.67
C ARG A 565 -24.43 99.97 65.66
N SER A 566 -24.96 99.20 66.61
CA SER A 566 -25.85 99.72 67.67
C SER A 566 -25.09 100.56 68.70
N GLU A 567 -23.86 100.18 69.05
CA GLU A 567 -22.96 100.94 69.92
C GLU A 567 -22.49 102.22 69.23
N VAL A 568 -22.16 102.18 67.93
CA VAL A 568 -21.84 103.37 67.11
C VAL A 568 -23.08 104.27 66.95
N SER A 569 -24.28 103.71 66.87
CA SER A 569 -25.54 104.47 66.86
C SER A 569 -25.85 105.10 68.22
N VAL A 570 -25.58 104.41 69.33
CA VAL A 570 -25.74 104.95 70.69
C VAL A 570 -24.69 106.03 70.95
N VAL A 571 -23.44 105.82 70.55
CA VAL A 571 -22.36 106.81 70.62
C VAL A 571 -22.65 108.01 69.71
N ARG A 572 -23.16 107.82 68.47
CA ARG A 572 -23.66 108.94 67.64
C ARG A 572 -24.83 109.66 68.29
N SER A 573 -25.78 108.94 68.89
CA SER A 573 -26.93 109.54 69.57
C SER A 573 -26.59 110.23 70.91
N MET A 574 -25.48 109.84 71.56
CA MET A 574 -24.93 110.52 72.74
C MET A 574 -24.06 111.71 72.35
N VAL A 575 -23.32 111.63 71.23
CA VAL A 575 -22.49 112.72 70.69
C VAL A 575 -23.35 113.81 70.03
N GLU A 576 -24.48 113.45 69.42
CA GLU A 576 -25.46 114.41 68.86
C GLU A 576 -26.39 115.01 69.93
N ARG A 577 -26.45 114.43 71.15
CA ARG A 577 -27.19 114.98 72.30
C ARG A 577 -26.32 115.76 73.31
N SER A 578 -25.03 115.96 73.03
CA SER A 578 -24.10 116.65 73.95
C SER A 578 -23.44 117.90 73.37
N VAL A 579 -24.11 118.61 72.45
CA VAL A 579 -23.60 119.89 71.88
C VAL A 579 -24.25 121.15 72.50
N ASP A 580 -25.29 121.03 73.32
CA ASP A 580 -25.83 122.16 74.10
C ASP A 580 -26.06 121.75 75.55
N ASP A 581 -25.00 121.71 76.36
CA ASP A 581 -25.00 122.38 77.67
C ASP A 581 -23.63 122.37 78.34
N ALA A 582 -23.28 123.54 78.85
CA ALA A 582 -21.95 123.95 79.24
C ALA A 582 -21.54 123.49 80.65
N ARG A 583 -20.26 123.15 80.79
CA ARG A 583 -19.39 123.43 81.96
C ARG A 583 -19.83 122.84 83.31
N ARG A 584 -19.19 121.73 83.70
CA ARG A 584 -18.35 121.55 84.92
C ARG A 584 -17.85 120.09 84.98
N GLY A 585 -16.55 119.90 85.22
CA GLY A 585 -15.86 118.58 85.28
C GLY A 585 -16.35 117.69 86.43
N PRO A 586 -15.83 116.45 86.62
CA PRO A 586 -14.53 115.90 86.20
C PRO A 586 -14.62 114.46 85.60
N LEU A 587 -14.48 114.29 84.28
CA LEU A 587 -14.57 112.98 83.60
C LEU A 587 -13.34 112.68 82.73
N VAL A 588 -12.15 113.11 83.18
CA VAL A 588 -10.87 112.87 82.47
C VAL A 588 -10.00 111.80 83.15
N ALA A 589 -10.35 111.39 84.37
CA ALA A 589 -9.66 110.30 85.07
C ALA A 589 -10.18 108.91 84.65
N GLU A 590 -11.49 108.76 84.42
CA GLU A 590 -12.11 107.48 84.02
C GLU A 590 -11.78 107.07 82.58
N LEU A 591 -11.62 108.05 81.68
CA LEU A 591 -11.23 107.81 80.29
C LEU A 591 -9.76 107.35 80.17
N ARG A 592 -8.87 107.71 81.10
CA ARG A 592 -7.49 107.21 81.12
C ARG A 592 -7.38 105.78 81.65
N THR A 593 -8.23 105.38 82.59
CA THR A 593 -8.31 103.98 83.06
C THR A 593 -8.93 103.05 82.01
N GLN A 594 -9.92 103.52 81.24
CA GLN A 594 -10.51 102.74 80.15
C GLN A 594 -9.54 102.57 78.96
N LEU A 595 -8.75 103.60 78.63
CA LEU A 595 -7.70 103.51 77.60
C LEU A 595 -6.58 102.52 77.97
N GLY A 596 -6.18 102.49 79.25
CA GLY A 596 -5.19 101.52 79.76
C GLY A 596 -5.68 100.07 79.68
N SER A 597 -6.96 99.82 79.97
CA SER A 597 -7.54 98.47 79.86
C SER A 597 -7.64 98.00 78.40
N LEU A 598 -7.93 98.91 77.46
CA LEU A 598 -7.98 98.60 76.03
C LEU A 598 -6.58 98.35 75.43
N GLN A 599 -5.56 99.09 75.87
CA GLN A 599 -4.17 98.85 75.47
C GLN A 599 -3.64 97.51 76.01
N GLN A 600 -4.00 97.12 77.24
CA GLN A 600 -3.64 95.82 77.81
C GLN A 600 -4.34 94.65 77.08
N ARG A 601 -5.60 94.85 76.65
CA ARG A 601 -6.36 93.88 75.85
C ARG A 601 -5.77 93.70 74.44
N ASN A 602 -5.31 94.78 73.82
CA ASN A 602 -4.59 94.71 72.55
C ASN A 602 -3.24 93.99 72.69
N GLY A 603 -2.49 94.22 73.77
CA GLY A 603 -1.25 93.47 74.03
C GLY A 603 -1.47 91.96 74.16
N LEU A 604 -2.54 91.54 74.85
CA LEU A 604 -2.91 90.13 74.98
C LEU A 604 -3.38 89.52 73.65
N LEU A 605 -4.08 90.29 72.81
CA LEU A 605 -4.48 89.83 71.47
C LEU A 605 -3.31 89.72 70.50
N GLU A 606 -2.35 90.65 70.55
CA GLU A 606 -1.12 90.56 69.76
C GLU A 606 -0.24 89.37 70.19
N GLU A 607 -0.16 89.08 71.49
CA GLU A 607 0.53 87.88 71.98
C GLU A 607 -0.21 86.59 71.61
N ALA A 608 -1.54 86.57 71.66
CA ALA A 608 -2.33 85.43 71.19
C ALA A 608 -2.15 85.20 69.68
N CYS A 609 -2.11 86.26 68.87
CA CYS A 609 -1.84 86.18 67.44
C CYS A 609 -0.40 85.72 67.14
N ARG A 610 0.61 86.15 67.90
CA ARG A 610 1.99 85.64 67.75
C ARG A 610 2.10 84.17 68.13
N ARG A 611 1.44 83.73 69.20
CA ARG A 611 1.41 82.31 69.60
C ARG A 611 0.66 81.46 68.58
N GLY A 612 -0.47 81.95 68.05
CA GLY A 612 -1.22 81.29 66.98
C GLY A 612 -0.40 81.16 65.69
N ALA A 613 0.31 82.22 65.28
CA ALA A 613 1.20 82.18 64.12
C ALA A 613 2.38 81.20 64.31
N SER A 614 2.94 81.12 65.53
CA SER A 614 4.00 80.16 65.87
C SER A 614 3.51 78.71 65.82
N VAL A 615 2.29 78.41 66.31
CA VAL A 615 1.70 77.06 66.23
C VAL A 615 1.39 76.68 64.78
N ILE A 616 0.89 77.61 63.97
CA ILE A 616 0.65 77.36 62.54
C ILE A 616 1.96 77.07 61.81
N ALA A 617 3.04 77.78 62.12
CA ALA A 617 4.37 77.51 61.55
C ALA A 617 4.89 76.12 61.96
N GLN A 618 4.74 75.74 63.23
CA GLN A 618 5.14 74.41 63.73
C GLN A 618 4.31 73.28 63.13
N LEU A 619 3.00 73.47 62.93
CA LEU A 619 2.12 72.50 62.26
C LEU A 619 2.47 72.35 60.76
N ARG A 620 2.86 73.44 60.08
CA ARG A 620 3.34 73.39 58.69
C ARG A 620 4.67 72.63 58.57
N GLU A 621 5.59 72.82 59.51
CA GLU A 621 6.82 72.03 59.56
C GLU A 621 6.55 70.55 59.86
N ALA A 622 5.64 70.24 60.80
CA ALA A 622 5.27 68.87 61.13
C ALA A 622 4.63 68.15 59.92
N LEU A 623 3.76 68.84 59.17
CA LEU A 623 3.16 68.33 57.93
C LEU A 623 4.23 68.04 56.87
N HIS A 624 5.21 68.94 56.70
CA HIS A 624 6.31 68.72 55.76
C HIS A 624 7.19 67.52 56.15
N ARG A 625 7.46 67.30 57.44
CA ARG A 625 8.23 66.12 57.91
C ARG A 625 7.44 64.81 57.71
N ALA A 626 6.12 64.84 57.88
CA ALA A 626 5.25 63.69 57.62
C ALA A 626 5.17 63.32 56.12
N GLN A 627 5.09 64.32 55.24
CA GLN A 627 5.07 64.09 53.79
C GLN A 627 6.41 63.53 53.25
N MET A 628 7.54 63.92 53.84
CA MET A 628 8.86 63.40 53.46
C MET A 628 9.12 61.97 53.97
N SER A 629 8.46 61.55 55.06
CA SER A 629 8.54 60.17 55.56
C SER A 629 7.63 59.22 54.79
N SER A 630 6.45 59.68 54.33
CA SER A 630 5.53 58.88 53.50
C SER A 630 6.04 58.60 52.08
N ARG A 631 7.01 59.37 51.57
CA ARG A 631 7.66 59.12 50.26
C ARG A 631 8.78 58.08 50.31
N ARG A 632 9.20 57.63 51.50
CA ARG A 632 10.32 56.68 51.68
C ARG A 632 9.88 55.23 51.91
N THR A 633 8.57 54.95 51.99
CA THR A 633 8.00 53.61 52.26
C THR A 633 7.42 52.90 51.03
N LEU A 634 7.62 53.43 49.83
CA LEU A 634 7.30 52.74 48.56
C LEU A 634 8.59 52.22 47.91
N GLN A 635 9.27 51.30 48.59
CA GLN A 635 10.14 50.30 47.95
C GLN A 635 9.56 48.94 48.34
N PRO A 636 9.05 48.13 47.39
CA PRO A 636 8.64 46.77 47.69
C PRO A 636 9.92 45.97 47.99
N GLY A 637 10.00 45.44 49.20
CA GLY A 637 10.99 44.43 49.55
C GLY A 637 10.59 43.12 48.87
N ASP A 638 11.51 42.57 48.10
CA ASP A 638 11.64 41.15 47.87
C ASP A 638 11.68 40.41 49.21
N ASP A 639 10.88 39.35 49.35
CA ASP A 639 11.28 38.03 49.86
C ASP A 639 10.08 37.22 50.34
N SER A 640 9.77 36.14 49.60
CA SER A 640 9.42 34.77 50.05
C SER A 640 8.48 34.08 49.06
#